data_AF-A0A8J7PZQ8-F1
#
_entry.id   AF-A0A8J7PZQ8-F1
#
_cell.length_a   1.000
_cell.length_b   1.000
_cell.length_c   1.000
_cell.angle_alpha   90.00
_cell.angle_beta   90.00
_cell.angle_gamma   90.00
#
_symmetry.space_group_name_H-M   'P 1'
#
loop_
_entity.id
_entity.type
_entity.pdbx_description
1 polymer ?
#
loop_
_entity_poly.entity_id
_entity_poly.type
_entity_poly.pdbx_seq_one_letter_code
_entity_poly.pdbx_strand_id
1 'polypeptide(L)'
;MRVLPQGPRIDMTTPEPSEAAIFNSARRIHAPEDRDAYLDRVCGDDRGLRTRVEALLRIHDEEPTFLQSPAEEFDEPVGEGPGTVLGPYTLLEQIGEGGFGVVFMAEQEHPIRRKVALKVIKPGMDTRQVVARFEAERQALALMDHPNIARVFDGGETPAGRPYFVMELVRGVPVTDFCDQNHMTVRQRLELFVSVCQAVQHAHQKGIIHRDLKPTNVLVTLHDGTPVPKVIDFGIAKATGQKLTEKSLFTGFAQMVGTPIYMSPEQAEMSGLDVDTRADIYALGVLLYELLTGTTPFDPERLRTAGFDEVRRIIREEEPARPSARVSTLGRAAATVTTNRGSDPKHLGRLIRGELDWIVMKCLEKDRTRRYESASALARDIERYLADEPVDACPPSPAYRLRKFLRRNRVPAVAASLVVLTLLAGIAGTTLGLVEARRQAGLAWSAQANESEARVRETQRAESEAAERVRTAEAEAEARKQEKEAKEQLALSSSVIDFLLNDLLAQAASRAQADRGFEPKPNLTVREALDRAAAAIGDRFKDRPRLEAMVRQTLGNSYRQLGEYDKAIAQIRQAADIRERALGADHVDTLSARHSLAVAYRAKRQLDDAIRLFDQVYRARTASLGPEHPDTLKTLNGLASAHLDAGNLDQAEALFRQVYDARLKTLGPENPYTITALHNLADAYQRNDKPAKAVEIFERIRAIDLRDRRPDHPEALSTLNNLALSYWRMNRYDKSVPLLEELLAATKKVQGDGHPHVLHVQANLGVNYCDAGYLREGIRLLEEVHRDGGKYPDLRWVDLQLVLAYVRAGRAAQARPLAPPIELEARHKPPPGGLGLASVLSLLGSVSADQGEWVDAEAKLRECLSIRESKEPDAWTTFNTQSRLGGVLLGRKMYKEAEPFLRQGLAGMKERESRMDVGDRFNLKLALERLVHLYDAWGKKPEADRWRKELEAENAVGKK
;
A
#
# COMPACT_ATOMS: atom_id res chain seq x y z
N MET A 1 12.22 -87.34 11.99
CA MET A 1 12.23 -87.34 10.51
C MET A 1 11.42 -86.13 10.06
N ARG A 2 12.10 -85.11 9.51
CA ARG A 2 11.53 -83.81 9.13
C ARG A 2 10.74 -83.95 7.82
N VAL A 3 9.47 -83.57 7.82
CA VAL A 3 8.62 -83.49 6.62
C VAL A 3 8.32 -82.01 6.36
N LEU A 4 8.66 -81.56 5.15
CA LEU A 4 8.59 -80.18 4.65
C LEU A 4 7.14 -79.73 4.39
N PRO A 5 6.76 -78.47 4.71
CA PRO A 5 5.64 -77.79 4.09
C PRO A 5 6.08 -76.92 2.90
N GLN A 6 5.24 -76.93 1.87
CA GLN A 6 5.43 -76.35 0.54
C GLN A 6 5.58 -74.81 0.55
N GLY A 7 6.43 -74.30 -0.35
CA GLY A 7 6.64 -72.87 -0.56
C GLY A 7 5.43 -72.17 -1.22
N PRO A 8 5.24 -70.86 -0.99
CA PRO A 8 4.16 -70.11 -1.62
C PRO A 8 4.53 -69.71 -3.06
N ARG A 9 3.49 -69.74 -3.91
CA ARG A 9 3.49 -69.39 -5.35
C ARG A 9 3.98 -67.96 -5.61
N ILE A 10 4.69 -67.80 -6.72
CA ILE A 10 5.13 -66.52 -7.29
C ILE A 10 3.90 -65.78 -7.82
N ASP A 11 3.67 -64.56 -7.33
CA ASP A 11 2.72 -63.59 -7.88
C ASP A 11 3.46 -62.71 -8.90
N MET A 12 2.99 -62.67 -10.15
CA MET A 12 3.59 -61.95 -11.28
C MET A 12 2.94 -60.57 -11.47
N THR A 13 3.00 -59.70 -10.45
CA THR A 13 2.44 -58.34 -10.53
C THR A 13 3.24 -57.27 -9.77
N THR A 14 4.57 -57.22 -9.93
CA THR A 14 5.35 -56.02 -9.56
C THR A 14 5.74 -55.23 -10.82
N PRO A 15 5.47 -53.92 -10.91
CA PRO A 15 5.92 -53.12 -12.04
C PRO A 15 7.45 -53.04 -12.05
N GLU A 16 8.05 -53.15 -13.24
CA GLU A 16 9.48 -52.95 -13.43
C GLU A 16 9.91 -51.57 -12.88
N PRO A 17 11.01 -51.49 -12.12
CA PRO A 17 11.43 -50.25 -11.48
C PRO A 17 11.77 -49.20 -12.54
N SER A 18 11.21 -48.01 -12.41
CA SER A 18 11.46 -46.90 -13.35
C SER A 18 12.92 -46.46 -13.32
N GLU A 19 13.42 -45.92 -14.44
CA GLU A 19 14.79 -45.40 -14.59
C GLU A 19 15.20 -44.47 -13.44
N ALA A 20 14.28 -43.62 -12.97
CA ALA A 20 14.49 -42.71 -11.85
C ALA A 20 14.62 -43.43 -10.49
N ALA A 21 13.91 -44.54 -10.28
CA ALA A 21 14.02 -45.34 -9.06
C ALA A 21 15.35 -46.12 -9.00
N ILE A 22 15.81 -46.63 -10.16
CA ILE A 22 17.11 -47.31 -10.29
C ILE A 22 18.25 -46.34 -10.02
N PHE A 23 18.23 -45.15 -10.64
CA PHE A 23 19.21 -44.09 -10.43
C PHE A 23 19.31 -43.66 -8.95
N ASN A 24 18.17 -43.38 -8.30
CA ASN A 24 18.15 -42.94 -6.90
C ASN A 24 18.68 -43.99 -5.92
N SER A 25 18.54 -45.26 -6.27
CA SER A 25 19.05 -46.37 -5.46
C SER A 25 20.55 -46.58 -5.72
N ALA A 26 21.00 -46.53 -6.97
CA ALA A 26 22.40 -46.67 -7.34
C ALA A 26 23.29 -45.55 -6.78
N ARG A 27 22.79 -44.31 -6.72
CA ARG A 27 23.51 -43.15 -6.14
C ARG A 27 23.83 -43.28 -4.65
N ARG A 28 23.09 -44.13 -3.92
CA ARG A 28 23.31 -44.38 -2.48
C ARG A 28 24.38 -45.44 -2.21
N ILE A 29 24.87 -46.11 -3.27
CA ILE A 29 25.91 -47.13 -3.16
C ILE A 29 27.25 -46.46 -3.43
N HIS A 30 28.11 -46.35 -2.43
CA HIS A 30 29.35 -45.56 -2.52
C HIS A 30 30.52 -46.32 -3.14
N ALA A 31 30.54 -47.67 -3.05
CA ALA A 31 31.57 -48.49 -3.68
C ALA A 31 31.24 -48.72 -5.17
N PRO A 32 32.15 -48.42 -6.12
CA PRO A 32 31.90 -48.57 -7.56
C PRO A 32 31.56 -50.02 -7.96
N GLU A 33 32.26 -50.98 -7.37
CA GLU A 33 32.08 -52.42 -7.66
C GLU A 33 30.69 -52.92 -7.23
N ASP A 34 30.20 -52.48 -6.07
CA ASP A 34 28.85 -52.81 -5.58
C ASP A 34 27.76 -52.08 -6.38
N ARG A 35 28.07 -50.88 -6.88
CA ARG A 35 27.16 -50.08 -7.72
C ARG A 35 27.00 -50.73 -9.09
N ASP A 36 28.09 -51.22 -9.69
CA ASP A 36 28.06 -51.93 -10.97
C ASP A 36 27.33 -53.27 -10.87
N ALA A 37 27.59 -54.05 -9.80
CA ALA A 37 26.87 -55.29 -9.53
C ALA A 37 25.36 -55.05 -9.27
N TYR A 38 25.01 -53.93 -8.64
CA TYR A 38 23.63 -53.51 -8.48
C TYR A 38 22.96 -53.15 -9.82
N LEU A 39 23.65 -52.41 -10.68
CA LEU A 39 23.15 -52.04 -12.01
C LEU A 39 23.03 -53.28 -12.92
N ASP A 40 23.95 -54.24 -12.83
CA ASP A 40 23.86 -55.51 -13.58
C ASP A 40 22.61 -56.28 -13.19
N ARG A 41 22.33 -56.35 -11.88
CA ARG A 41 21.18 -57.06 -11.35
C ARG A 41 19.85 -56.38 -11.66
N VAL A 42 19.80 -55.04 -11.63
CA VAL A 42 18.53 -54.29 -11.73
C VAL A 42 18.21 -53.87 -13.16
N CYS A 43 19.21 -53.64 -14.01
CA CYS A 43 19.00 -53.39 -15.44
C CYS A 43 18.91 -54.69 -16.27
N GLY A 44 19.39 -55.82 -15.74
CA GLY A 44 19.32 -57.12 -16.43
C GLY A 44 19.96 -57.06 -17.80
N ASP A 45 19.29 -57.62 -18.81
CA ASP A 45 19.77 -57.61 -20.21
C ASP A 45 19.51 -56.28 -20.96
N ASP A 46 18.82 -55.30 -20.34
CA ASP A 46 18.53 -54.00 -20.96
C ASP A 46 19.75 -53.06 -20.87
N ARG A 47 20.64 -53.23 -21.86
CA ARG A 47 21.82 -52.37 -22.03
C ARG A 47 21.47 -50.90 -22.27
N GLY A 48 20.29 -50.60 -22.82
CA GLY A 48 19.85 -49.23 -23.10
C GLY A 48 19.49 -48.48 -21.82
N LEU A 49 18.74 -49.13 -20.93
CA LEU A 49 18.41 -48.60 -19.61
C LEU A 49 19.66 -48.43 -18.75
N ARG A 50 20.56 -49.41 -18.75
CA ARG A 50 21.85 -49.32 -18.05
C ARG A 50 22.65 -48.11 -18.50
N THR A 51 22.83 -47.94 -19.81
CA THR A 51 23.61 -46.82 -20.37
C THR A 51 23.01 -45.46 -19.98
N ARG A 52 21.68 -45.32 -19.92
CA ARG A 52 21.03 -44.06 -19.51
C ARG A 52 21.20 -43.79 -18.02
N VAL A 53 21.08 -44.80 -17.15
CA VAL A 53 21.31 -44.66 -15.71
C VAL A 53 22.79 -44.36 -15.42
N GLU A 54 23.72 -45.00 -16.13
CA GLU A 54 25.16 -44.72 -16.02
C GLU A 54 25.49 -43.29 -16.49
N ALA A 55 24.85 -42.80 -17.56
CA ALA A 55 25.00 -41.40 -17.99
C ALA A 55 24.48 -40.41 -16.93
N LEU A 56 23.36 -40.72 -16.28
CA LEU A 56 22.83 -39.91 -15.18
C LEU A 56 23.74 -39.93 -13.94
N LEU A 57 24.34 -41.09 -13.61
CA LEU A 57 25.30 -41.22 -12.52
C LEU A 57 26.61 -40.49 -12.83
N ARG A 58 27.09 -40.58 -14.08
CA ARG A 58 28.27 -39.84 -14.53
C ARG A 58 28.04 -38.33 -14.46
N ILE A 59 26.88 -37.82 -14.88
CA ILE A 59 26.54 -36.39 -14.74
C ILE A 59 26.47 -35.99 -13.26
N HIS A 60 25.98 -36.87 -12.37
CA HIS A 60 25.96 -36.62 -10.94
C HIS A 60 27.37 -36.60 -10.32
N ASP A 61 28.25 -37.49 -10.77
CA ASP A 61 29.61 -37.65 -10.25
C ASP A 61 30.60 -36.66 -10.90
N GLU A 62 30.32 -36.15 -12.11
CA GLU A 62 31.14 -35.17 -12.87
C GLU A 62 30.72 -33.70 -12.65
N GLU A 63 29.63 -33.39 -11.93
CA GLU A 63 29.43 -32.02 -11.42
C GLU A 63 30.46 -31.75 -10.31
N PRO A 64 31.44 -30.84 -10.51
CA PRO A 64 32.30 -30.44 -9.42
C PRO A 64 31.41 -29.76 -8.39
N THR A 65 31.35 -30.37 -7.22
CA THR A 65 30.77 -29.81 -6.03
C THR A 65 31.39 -28.42 -5.84
N PHE A 66 30.63 -27.36 -6.13
CA PHE A 66 31.02 -25.95 -5.97
C PHE A 66 31.28 -25.56 -4.49
N LEU A 67 31.51 -26.54 -3.61
CA LEU A 67 31.69 -26.40 -2.17
C LEU A 67 32.92 -27.13 -1.62
N GLN A 68 33.95 -27.41 -2.43
CA GLN A 68 35.25 -27.82 -1.90
C GLN A 68 36.41 -27.08 -2.60
N SER A 69 36.65 -25.86 -2.13
CA SER A 69 37.99 -25.26 -2.07
C SER A 69 38.30 -25.03 -0.58
N PRO A 70 39.58 -25.20 -0.17
CA PRO A 70 39.95 -25.27 1.24
C PRO A 70 39.63 -23.96 1.95
N ALA A 71 39.18 -24.09 3.19
CA ALA A 71 38.94 -23.00 4.12
C ALA A 71 40.14 -22.03 4.12
N GLU A 72 39.94 -20.85 3.54
CA GLU A 72 40.56 -19.67 4.11
C GLU A 72 39.92 -19.50 5.50
N GLU A 73 40.77 -19.52 6.52
CA GLU A 73 40.42 -19.31 7.93
C GLU A 73 39.65 -17.99 8.08
N PHE A 74 38.33 -18.06 7.99
CA PHE A 74 37.47 -17.10 8.63
C PHE A 74 37.21 -17.61 10.04
N ASP A 75 37.78 -16.90 11.02
CA ASP A 75 37.48 -17.06 12.44
C ASP A 75 35.98 -17.31 12.64
N GLU A 76 35.65 -18.36 13.38
CA GLU A 76 34.27 -18.65 13.80
C GLU A 76 33.65 -17.42 14.49
N PRO A 77 32.53 -16.87 14.00
CA PRO A 77 31.75 -15.96 14.82
C PRO A 77 31.01 -16.79 15.86
N VAL A 78 31.48 -16.69 17.09
CA VAL A 78 30.84 -17.17 18.33
C VAL A 78 29.32 -16.93 18.26
N GLY A 79 28.52 -18.00 18.26
CA GLY A 79 27.06 -17.89 18.39
C GLY A 79 26.66 -17.31 19.74
N GLU A 80 25.64 -16.45 19.81
CA GLU A 80 25.17 -15.95 21.09
C GLU A 80 24.63 -17.11 21.95
N GLY A 81 25.06 -17.17 23.20
CA GLY A 81 24.67 -18.21 24.14
C GLY A 81 24.38 -17.64 25.53
N PRO A 82 23.95 -18.48 26.48
CA PRO A 82 23.89 -18.12 27.90
C PRO A 82 25.16 -17.40 28.36
N GLY A 83 25.02 -16.19 28.91
CA GLY A 83 26.13 -15.32 29.34
C GLY A 83 26.54 -14.23 28.35
N THR A 84 26.06 -14.24 27.10
CA THR A 84 26.29 -13.14 26.15
C THR A 84 25.57 -11.87 26.60
N VAL A 85 26.24 -10.72 26.50
CA VAL A 85 25.68 -9.39 26.83
C VAL A 85 25.35 -8.63 25.55
N LEU A 86 24.10 -8.23 25.39
CA LEU A 86 23.58 -7.46 24.26
C LEU A 86 23.01 -6.14 24.79
N GLY A 87 23.77 -5.05 24.70
CA GLY A 87 23.39 -3.77 25.28
C GLY A 87 23.17 -3.89 26.80
N PRO A 88 22.00 -3.51 27.35
CA PRO A 88 21.70 -3.66 28.78
C PRO A 88 21.18 -5.06 29.17
N TYR A 89 21.17 -6.03 28.25
CA TYR A 89 20.57 -7.35 28.43
C TYR A 89 21.61 -8.46 28.51
N THR A 90 21.57 -9.26 29.57
CA THR A 90 22.40 -10.46 29.73
C THR A 90 21.57 -11.71 29.44
N LEU A 91 21.97 -12.52 28.45
CA LEU A 91 21.27 -13.75 28.11
C LEU A 91 21.46 -14.80 29.21
N LEU A 92 20.38 -15.41 29.69
CA LEU A 92 20.39 -16.40 30.78
C LEU A 92 20.23 -17.83 30.28
N GLU A 93 19.13 -18.13 29.60
CA GLU A 93 18.83 -19.47 29.08
C GLU A 93 18.04 -19.37 27.78
N GLN A 94 18.18 -20.35 26.90
CA GLN A 94 17.38 -20.43 25.68
C GLN A 94 16.00 -20.99 26.02
N ILE A 95 14.94 -20.25 25.70
CA ILE A 95 13.54 -20.61 26.01
C ILE A 95 12.75 -21.08 24.78
N GLY A 96 13.30 -20.90 23.57
CA GLY A 96 12.69 -21.44 22.36
C GLY A 96 13.55 -21.23 21.12
N GLU A 97 13.37 -22.08 20.11
CA GLU A 97 13.99 -21.94 18.79
C GLU A 97 12.94 -22.14 17.71
N GLY A 98 12.85 -21.19 16.78
CA GLY A 98 11.94 -21.26 15.64
C GLY A 98 12.64 -21.05 14.30
N GLY A 99 11.88 -21.11 13.21
CA GLY A 99 12.38 -20.86 11.85
C GLY A 99 12.95 -19.44 11.63
N PHE A 100 12.61 -18.50 12.51
CA PHE A 100 12.97 -17.08 12.38
C PHE A 100 14.00 -16.57 13.38
N GLY A 101 14.43 -17.39 14.34
CA GLY A 101 15.30 -16.90 15.41
C GLY A 101 15.37 -17.82 16.62
N VAL A 102 16.31 -17.49 17.52
CA VAL A 102 16.47 -18.13 18.83
C VAL A 102 15.97 -17.16 19.90
N VAL A 103 15.12 -17.64 20.81
CA VAL A 103 14.57 -16.86 21.92
C VAL A 103 15.28 -17.24 23.20
N PHE A 104 15.82 -16.26 23.89
CA PHE A 104 16.48 -16.37 25.18
C PHE A 104 15.66 -15.65 26.25
N MET A 105 15.64 -16.18 27.47
CA MET A 105 15.37 -15.35 28.64
C MET A 105 16.60 -14.48 28.90
N ALA A 106 16.43 -13.18 29.04
CA ALA A 106 17.49 -12.25 29.36
C ALA A 106 17.15 -11.42 30.61
N GLU A 107 18.16 -10.96 31.33
CA GLU A 107 18.01 -10.00 32.44
C GLU A 107 18.45 -8.62 31.97
N GLN A 108 17.56 -7.63 32.09
CA GLN A 108 17.89 -6.22 31.93
C GLN A 108 18.38 -5.68 33.26
N GLU A 109 19.53 -5.01 33.31
CA GLU A 109 20.07 -4.43 34.55
C GLU A 109 19.73 -2.93 34.70
N HIS A 110 19.76 -2.17 33.60
CA HIS A 110 19.47 -0.73 33.57
C HIS A 110 18.58 -0.34 32.37
N PRO A 111 17.73 0.70 32.47
CA PRO A 111 17.45 1.53 33.66
C PRO A 111 16.50 0.87 34.68
N ILE A 112 15.86 -0.25 34.33
CA ILE A 112 14.95 -1.00 35.20
C ILE A 112 15.38 -2.47 35.21
N ARG A 113 15.52 -3.05 36.41
CA ARG A 113 15.87 -4.47 36.55
C ARG A 113 14.67 -5.37 36.31
N ARG A 114 14.72 -6.21 35.27
CA ARG A 114 13.62 -7.16 34.94
C ARG A 114 14.10 -8.32 34.06
N LYS A 115 13.35 -9.42 34.08
CA LYS A 115 13.53 -10.52 33.12
C LYS A 115 12.66 -10.31 31.89
N VAL A 116 13.22 -10.53 30.72
CA VAL A 116 12.59 -10.30 29.40
C VAL A 116 12.82 -11.51 28.50
N ALA A 117 12.00 -11.67 27.47
CA ALA A 117 12.28 -12.58 26.37
C ALA A 117 13.01 -11.80 25.27
N LEU A 118 14.19 -12.28 24.86
CA LEU A 118 15.02 -11.68 23.82
C LEU A 118 15.15 -12.65 22.64
N LYS A 119 14.65 -12.25 21.47
CA LYS A 119 14.63 -13.06 20.25
C LYS A 119 15.67 -12.55 19.26
N VAL A 120 16.70 -13.35 18.97
CA VAL A 120 17.76 -13.07 17.99
C VAL A 120 17.37 -13.69 16.64
N ILE A 121 17.43 -12.92 15.56
CA ILE A 121 17.07 -13.39 14.20
C ILE A 121 18.25 -14.15 13.56
N LYS A 122 17.97 -15.28 12.88
CA LYS A 122 18.99 -16.14 12.24
C LYS A 122 19.60 -15.50 10.95
N PRO A 123 20.88 -15.80 10.61
CA PRO A 123 21.55 -15.26 9.40
C PRO A 123 20.87 -15.72 8.09
N GLY A 124 20.85 -14.85 7.07
CA GLY A 124 20.27 -15.12 5.75
C GLY A 124 18.98 -14.36 5.42
N MET A 125 18.49 -13.52 6.35
CA MET A 125 17.39 -12.56 6.13
C MET A 125 17.92 -11.11 5.96
N ASP A 126 19.22 -10.96 5.73
CA ASP A 126 20.00 -9.77 6.09
C ASP A 126 20.20 -8.82 4.89
N THR A 127 19.17 -8.62 4.06
CA THR A 127 19.23 -7.60 3.01
C THR A 127 18.89 -6.23 3.59
N ARG A 128 19.57 -5.16 3.13
CA ARG A 128 19.34 -3.77 3.60
C ARG A 128 17.86 -3.31 3.53
N GLN A 129 17.05 -3.92 2.66
CA GLN A 129 15.60 -3.68 2.55
C GLN A 129 14.78 -4.41 3.63
N VAL A 130 15.27 -5.54 4.16
CA VAL A 130 14.64 -6.26 5.27
C VAL A 130 14.92 -5.55 6.59
N VAL A 131 16.14 -5.02 6.78
CA VAL A 131 16.51 -4.23 7.98
C VAL A 131 15.69 -2.92 8.07
N ALA A 132 15.52 -2.18 6.97
CA ALA A 132 14.69 -0.96 6.96
C ALA A 132 13.19 -1.22 7.22
N ARG A 133 12.67 -2.40 6.83
CA ARG A 133 11.28 -2.83 7.14
C ARG A 133 11.17 -3.37 8.57
N PHE A 134 12.22 -4.02 9.05
CA PHE A 134 12.37 -4.48 10.43
C PHE A 134 12.31 -3.30 11.42
N GLU A 135 12.97 -2.18 11.10
CA GLU A 135 12.87 -0.96 11.92
C GLU A 135 11.44 -0.36 11.94
N ALA A 136 10.73 -0.40 10.82
CA ALA A 136 9.34 0.07 10.73
C ALA A 136 8.36 -0.83 11.51
N GLU A 137 8.53 -2.16 11.43
CA GLU A 137 7.74 -3.13 12.20
C GLU A 137 8.07 -3.07 13.71
N ARG A 138 9.34 -2.86 14.07
CA ARG A 138 9.79 -2.61 15.47
C ARG A 138 9.05 -1.42 16.08
N GLN A 139 8.91 -0.33 15.33
CA GLN A 139 8.25 0.88 15.83
C GLN A 139 6.73 0.71 15.93
N ALA A 140 6.11 -0.11 15.08
CA ALA A 140 4.69 -0.44 15.19
C ALA A 140 4.40 -1.33 16.41
N LEU A 141 5.24 -2.33 16.67
CA LEU A 141 5.12 -3.24 17.82
C LEU A 141 5.42 -2.56 19.16
N ALA A 142 6.37 -1.61 19.20
CA ALA A 142 6.67 -0.82 20.40
C ALA A 142 5.54 0.14 20.81
N LEU A 143 4.59 0.40 19.91
CA LEU A 143 3.41 1.24 20.13
C LEU A 143 2.14 0.44 20.47
N MET A 144 2.25 -0.89 20.61
CA MET A 144 1.15 -1.75 21.01
C MET A 144 1.05 -1.85 22.53
N ASP A 145 -0.03 -1.29 23.09
CA ASP A 145 -0.39 -1.49 24.49
C ASP A 145 -1.79 -2.10 24.56
N HIS A 146 -1.83 -3.40 24.85
CA HIS A 146 -3.07 -4.15 25.00
C HIS A 146 -2.87 -5.26 26.05
N PRO A 147 -3.82 -5.48 26.98
CA PRO A 147 -3.66 -6.48 28.05
C PRO A 147 -3.44 -7.91 27.52
N ASN A 148 -4.04 -8.23 26.37
CA ASN A 148 -3.96 -9.55 25.72
C ASN A 148 -2.89 -9.67 24.62
N ILE A 149 -1.94 -8.74 24.54
CA ILE A 149 -0.79 -8.81 23.62
C ILE A 149 0.49 -8.68 24.44
N ALA A 150 1.49 -9.50 24.16
CA ALA A 150 2.80 -9.35 24.78
C ALA A 150 3.45 -8.04 24.33
N ARG A 151 3.90 -7.23 25.29
CA ARG A 151 4.52 -5.94 24.98
C ARG A 151 5.93 -6.13 24.43
N VAL A 152 6.27 -5.37 23.41
CA VAL A 152 7.66 -5.25 22.94
C VAL A 152 8.29 -4.06 23.67
N PHE A 153 9.39 -4.30 24.37
CA PHE A 153 10.07 -3.29 25.19
C PHE A 153 11.18 -2.57 24.44
N ASP A 154 11.92 -3.28 23.59
CA ASP A 154 13.12 -2.76 22.93
C ASP A 154 13.50 -3.64 21.73
N GLY A 155 14.48 -3.21 20.94
CA GLY A 155 15.08 -4.01 19.89
C GLY A 155 16.33 -3.33 19.33
N GLY A 156 17.33 -4.12 18.97
CA GLY A 156 18.64 -3.64 18.54
C GLY A 156 19.34 -4.63 17.62
N GLU A 157 20.64 -4.42 17.43
CA GLU A 157 21.49 -5.29 16.63
C GLU A 157 22.59 -5.89 17.52
N THR A 158 22.87 -7.18 17.33
CA THR A 158 24.00 -7.86 17.96
C THR A 158 25.32 -7.32 17.38
N PRO A 159 26.47 -7.55 18.04
CA PRO A 159 27.79 -7.18 17.49
C PRO A 159 28.07 -7.79 16.10
N ALA A 160 27.41 -8.90 15.76
CA ALA A 160 27.49 -9.56 14.45
C ALA A 160 26.51 -8.98 13.41
N GLY A 161 25.81 -7.88 13.73
CA GLY A 161 24.83 -7.24 12.84
C GLY A 161 23.49 -7.97 12.74
N ARG A 162 23.22 -8.97 13.60
CA ARG A 162 21.93 -9.67 13.63
C ARG A 162 20.89 -8.88 14.42
N PRO A 163 19.69 -8.65 13.90
CA PRO A 163 18.64 -7.97 14.65
C PRO A 163 18.12 -8.82 15.82
N TYR A 164 17.70 -8.17 16.90
CA TYR A 164 17.00 -8.81 18.01
C TYR A 164 15.84 -7.97 18.56
N PHE A 165 14.84 -8.65 19.13
CA PHE A 165 13.71 -8.02 19.85
C PHE A 165 13.74 -8.37 21.32
N VAL A 166 13.32 -7.42 22.14
CA VAL A 166 13.10 -7.62 23.57
C VAL A 166 11.63 -7.43 23.87
N MET A 167 11.01 -8.43 24.47
CA MET A 167 9.58 -8.47 24.74
C MET A 167 9.26 -8.99 26.14
N GLU A 168 8.01 -8.80 26.55
CA GLU A 168 7.45 -9.34 27.77
C GLU A 168 7.67 -10.85 27.83
N LEU A 169 8.30 -11.32 28.91
CA LEU A 169 8.44 -12.75 29.17
C LEU A 169 7.10 -13.31 29.67
N VAL A 170 6.32 -13.89 28.77
CA VAL A 170 5.02 -14.50 29.10
C VAL A 170 5.22 -15.93 29.58
N ARG A 171 5.06 -16.16 30.89
CA ARG A 171 5.08 -17.51 31.50
C ARG A 171 3.69 -18.14 31.45
N GLY A 172 3.23 -18.48 30.26
CA GLY A 172 1.89 -19.05 30.04
C GLY A 172 1.93 -20.42 29.36
N VAL A 173 0.77 -21.06 29.33
CA VAL A 173 0.55 -22.36 28.65
C VAL A 173 -0.23 -22.08 27.36
N PRO A 174 0.05 -22.77 26.22
CA PRO A 174 -0.73 -22.63 24.99
C PRO A 174 -2.24 -22.74 25.24
N VAL A 175 -3.04 -21.93 24.55
CA VAL A 175 -4.48 -21.79 24.83
C VAL A 175 -5.26 -23.11 24.75
N THR A 176 -4.89 -24.00 23.82
CA THR A 176 -5.51 -25.33 23.68
C THR A 176 -5.23 -26.21 24.89
N ASP A 177 -3.96 -26.27 25.31
CA ASP A 177 -3.49 -27.08 26.43
C ASP A 177 -4.05 -26.55 27.75
N PHE A 178 -4.07 -25.24 27.95
CA PHE A 178 -4.65 -24.61 29.13
C PHE A 178 -6.14 -24.95 29.26
N CYS A 179 -6.90 -24.83 28.17
CA CYS A 179 -8.34 -25.15 28.20
C CYS A 179 -8.59 -26.64 28.49
N ASP A 180 -7.74 -27.53 27.97
CA ASP A 180 -7.85 -28.98 28.17
C ASP A 180 -7.46 -29.40 29.58
N GLN A 181 -6.35 -28.90 30.11
CA GLN A 181 -5.87 -29.17 31.48
C GLN A 181 -6.87 -28.69 32.55
N ASN A 182 -7.57 -27.58 32.29
CA ASN A 182 -8.56 -27.00 33.20
C ASN A 182 -10.00 -27.47 32.90
N HIS A 183 -10.18 -28.44 31.99
CA HIS A 183 -11.49 -28.98 31.59
C HIS A 183 -12.54 -27.91 31.25
N MET A 184 -12.12 -26.82 30.58
CA MET A 184 -12.98 -25.68 30.30
C MET A 184 -14.13 -26.07 29.37
N THR A 185 -15.34 -25.63 29.72
CA THR A 185 -16.54 -25.82 28.90
C THR A 185 -16.43 -25.05 27.58
N VAL A 186 -17.23 -25.44 26.58
CA VAL A 186 -17.30 -24.72 25.29
C VAL A 186 -17.60 -23.23 25.49
N ARG A 187 -18.50 -22.87 26.43
CA ARG A 187 -18.79 -21.46 26.76
C ARG A 187 -17.55 -20.71 27.23
N GLN A 188 -16.82 -21.25 28.20
CA GLN A 188 -15.61 -20.63 28.74
C GLN A 188 -14.49 -20.52 27.70
N ARG A 189 -14.37 -21.50 26.81
CA ARG A 189 -13.42 -21.46 25.68
C ARG A 189 -13.75 -20.34 24.69
N LEU A 190 -15.03 -20.14 24.39
CA LEU A 190 -15.50 -19.07 23.52
C LEU A 190 -15.26 -17.69 24.15
N GLU A 191 -15.51 -17.52 25.45
CA GLU A 191 -15.21 -16.29 26.19
C GLU A 191 -13.71 -15.96 26.14
N LEU A 192 -12.85 -16.96 26.35
CA LEU A 192 -11.40 -16.79 26.23
C LEU A 192 -10.98 -16.44 24.79
N PHE A 193 -11.60 -17.07 23.79
CA PHE A 193 -11.33 -16.84 22.38
C PHE A 193 -11.77 -15.45 21.92
N VAL A 194 -12.85 -14.89 22.47
CA VAL A 194 -13.26 -13.49 22.21
C VAL A 194 -12.14 -12.51 22.60
N SER A 195 -11.47 -12.71 23.73
CA SER A 195 -10.31 -11.89 24.12
C SER A 195 -9.14 -12.01 23.15
N VAL A 196 -8.92 -13.20 22.56
CA VAL A 196 -7.92 -13.40 21.50
C VAL A 196 -8.30 -12.63 20.23
N CYS A 197 -9.56 -12.69 19.79
CA CYS A 197 -10.04 -11.92 18.64
C CYS A 197 -9.91 -10.40 18.86
N GLN A 198 -10.19 -9.91 20.08
CA GLN A 198 -10.01 -8.50 20.44
C GLN A 198 -8.53 -8.08 20.38
N ALA A 199 -7.61 -8.93 20.85
CA ALA A 199 -6.17 -8.71 20.75
C ALA A 199 -5.71 -8.61 19.28
N VAL A 200 -6.13 -9.55 18.43
CA VAL A 200 -5.79 -9.55 17.00
C VAL A 200 -6.39 -8.34 16.29
N GLN A 201 -7.64 -7.96 16.61
CA GLN A 201 -8.26 -6.75 16.07
C GLN A 201 -7.47 -5.49 16.43
N HIS A 202 -7.00 -5.39 17.67
CA HIS A 202 -6.21 -4.25 18.11
C HIS A 202 -4.92 -4.11 17.29
N ALA A 203 -4.25 -5.23 16.98
CA ALA A 203 -3.11 -5.24 16.07
C ALA A 203 -3.49 -4.81 14.64
N HIS A 204 -4.62 -5.30 14.11
CA HIS A 204 -5.11 -4.91 12.78
C HIS A 204 -5.40 -3.41 12.66
N GLN A 205 -5.94 -2.77 13.70
CA GLN A 205 -6.16 -1.31 13.73
C GLN A 205 -4.87 -0.49 13.68
N LYS A 206 -3.74 -1.10 14.06
CA LYS A 206 -2.40 -0.50 13.96
C LYS A 206 -1.66 -0.91 12.68
N GLY A 207 -2.34 -1.58 11.75
CA GLY A 207 -1.77 -2.02 10.47
C GLY A 207 -0.87 -3.26 10.55
N ILE A 208 -0.89 -3.99 11.67
CA ILE A 208 -0.07 -5.19 11.89
C ILE A 208 -0.93 -6.42 11.63
N ILE A 209 -0.44 -7.36 10.80
CA ILE A 209 -1.07 -8.66 10.54
C ILE A 209 -0.17 -9.74 11.14
N HIS A 210 -0.74 -10.68 11.89
CA HIS A 210 0.04 -11.67 12.64
C HIS A 210 0.67 -12.74 11.75
N ARG A 211 -0.08 -13.27 10.76
CA ARG A 211 0.37 -14.22 9.71
C ARG A 211 0.80 -15.62 10.16
N ASP A 212 1.09 -15.82 11.44
CA ASP A 212 1.42 -17.14 12.04
C ASP A 212 0.61 -17.42 13.32
N LEU A 213 -0.69 -17.15 13.32
CA LEU A 213 -1.54 -17.46 14.48
C LEU A 213 -1.69 -18.99 14.63
N LYS A 214 -1.29 -19.49 15.80
CA LYS A 214 -1.36 -20.91 16.19
C LYS A 214 -1.39 -21.03 17.71
N PRO A 215 -1.77 -22.19 18.29
CA PRO A 215 -1.91 -22.34 19.74
C PRO A 215 -0.67 -21.95 20.54
N THR A 216 0.53 -22.26 20.04
CA THR A 216 1.79 -21.92 20.73
C THR A 216 2.06 -20.41 20.77
N ASN A 217 1.41 -19.63 19.91
CA ASN A 217 1.53 -18.18 19.86
C ASN A 217 0.40 -17.48 20.65
N VAL A 218 -0.46 -18.23 21.31
CA VAL A 218 -1.52 -17.70 22.20
C VAL A 218 -1.35 -18.36 23.56
N LEU A 219 -0.64 -17.69 24.47
CA LEU A 219 -0.34 -18.20 25.80
C LEU A 219 -1.33 -17.69 26.83
N VAL A 220 -1.83 -18.57 27.69
CA VAL A 220 -2.75 -18.22 28.78
C VAL A 220 -1.97 -18.15 30.09
N THR A 221 -2.16 -17.05 30.81
CA THR A 221 -1.60 -16.81 32.14
C THR A 221 -2.72 -16.58 33.14
N LEU A 222 -2.49 -16.84 34.42
CA LEU A 222 -3.44 -16.54 35.48
C LEU A 222 -3.10 -15.17 36.08
N HIS A 223 -4.03 -14.22 36.00
CA HIS A 223 -3.94 -12.94 36.68
C HIS A 223 -5.07 -12.87 37.72
N ASP A 224 -4.70 -12.82 39.00
CA ASP A 224 -5.65 -12.89 40.14
C ASP A 224 -6.66 -14.05 40.03
N GLY A 225 -6.18 -15.21 39.58
CA GLY A 225 -7.00 -16.41 39.38
C GLY A 225 -7.86 -16.42 38.11
N THR A 226 -7.86 -15.34 37.32
CA THR A 226 -8.60 -15.25 36.06
C THR A 226 -7.68 -15.62 34.87
N PRO A 227 -8.13 -16.48 33.93
CA PRO A 227 -7.37 -16.81 32.73
C PRO A 227 -7.31 -15.60 31.79
N VAL A 228 -6.09 -15.14 31.47
CA VAL A 228 -5.85 -14.03 30.54
C VAL A 228 -5.00 -14.55 29.38
N PRO A 229 -5.52 -14.54 28.13
CA PRO A 229 -4.75 -14.93 26.97
C PRO A 229 -3.85 -13.77 26.54
N LYS A 230 -2.63 -14.09 26.12
CA LYS A 230 -1.64 -13.19 25.56
C LYS A 230 -1.18 -13.74 24.22
N VAL A 231 -1.45 -12.99 23.16
CA VAL A 231 -0.91 -13.27 21.83
C VAL A 231 0.54 -12.82 21.81
N ILE A 232 1.42 -13.74 21.43
CA ILE A 232 2.87 -13.56 21.33
C ILE A 232 3.30 -13.75 19.87
N ASP A 233 4.51 -13.27 19.53
CA ASP A 233 5.14 -13.58 18.23
C ASP A 233 4.29 -13.18 17.00
N PHE A 234 3.85 -11.91 16.95
CA PHE A 234 3.36 -11.31 15.70
C PHE A 234 4.44 -11.48 14.62
N GLY A 235 4.14 -12.12 13.50
CA GLY A 235 5.14 -12.60 12.54
C GLY A 235 5.98 -11.49 11.91
N ILE A 236 7.15 -11.21 12.48
CA ILE A 236 8.09 -10.14 12.06
C ILE A 236 8.96 -10.54 10.85
N ALA A 237 8.55 -11.56 10.08
CA ALA A 237 9.34 -12.03 8.94
C ALA A 237 8.48 -12.80 7.94
N LYS A 238 7.89 -12.07 6.99
CA LYS A 238 7.81 -12.49 5.58
C LYS A 238 7.46 -11.27 4.73
N ALA A 239 8.46 -10.42 4.57
CA ALA A 239 8.52 -9.41 3.52
C ALA A 239 9.42 -9.92 2.38
N THR A 240 9.15 -11.09 1.82
CA THR A 240 9.75 -11.49 0.54
C THR A 240 8.77 -11.17 -0.59
N GLY A 241 8.69 -9.88 -0.92
CA GLY A 241 8.30 -9.41 -2.25
C GLY A 241 9.44 -9.59 -3.28
N GLN A 242 10.30 -10.59 -3.07
CA GLN A 242 11.29 -11.03 -4.05
C GLN A 242 10.87 -12.38 -4.60
N LYS A 243 10.93 -12.52 -5.93
CA LYS A 243 11.08 -13.81 -6.58
C LYS A 243 12.38 -14.44 -6.12
N LEU A 244 12.31 -15.36 -5.17
CA LEU A 244 13.40 -16.30 -4.94
C LEU A 244 13.49 -17.17 -6.20
N THR A 245 14.66 -17.18 -6.84
CA THR A 245 14.98 -18.12 -7.93
C THR A 245 14.92 -19.55 -7.39
N GLU A 246 14.59 -20.52 -8.25
CA GLU A 246 14.38 -21.94 -7.89
C GLU A 246 15.55 -22.56 -7.10
N LYS A 247 16.78 -22.07 -7.27
CA LYS A 247 17.95 -22.53 -6.51
C LYS A 247 18.07 -21.95 -5.09
N SER A 248 17.61 -20.73 -4.83
CA SER A 248 17.52 -20.17 -3.46
C SER A 248 16.29 -20.68 -2.71
N LEU A 249 15.29 -21.17 -3.44
CA LEU A 249 14.12 -21.83 -2.86
C LEU A 249 14.53 -23.14 -2.19
N PHE A 250 15.36 -24.00 -2.79
CA PHE A 250 15.67 -25.32 -2.25
C PHE A 250 16.55 -25.32 -0.97
N THR A 251 17.52 -24.41 -0.87
CA THR A 251 18.39 -24.30 0.31
C THR A 251 17.77 -23.47 1.43
N GLY A 252 16.89 -22.52 1.11
CA GLY A 252 16.05 -21.82 2.10
C GLY A 252 14.81 -22.61 2.55
N PHE A 253 14.37 -23.62 1.79
CA PHE A 253 13.14 -24.38 2.09
C PHE A 253 13.25 -25.34 3.26
N ALA A 254 14.44 -25.87 3.55
CA ALA A 254 14.62 -26.80 4.65
C ALA A 254 14.44 -26.13 6.03
N GLN A 255 14.42 -24.79 6.11
CA GLN A 255 14.37 -24.03 7.35
C GLN A 255 13.06 -23.28 7.59
N MET A 256 12.06 -23.40 6.70
CA MET A 256 10.72 -22.81 6.91
C MET A 256 9.90 -23.65 7.90
N VAL A 257 10.33 -23.65 9.17
CA VAL A 257 9.67 -24.34 10.28
C VAL A 257 8.50 -23.49 10.77
N GLY A 258 7.30 -23.78 10.24
CA GLY A 258 6.01 -23.39 10.79
C GLY A 258 5.01 -24.52 10.56
N THR A 259 4.00 -24.68 11.42
CA THR A 259 2.98 -25.73 11.26
C THR A 259 2.05 -25.34 10.10
N PRO A 260 2.10 -25.99 8.92
CA PRO A 260 1.37 -25.54 7.73
C PRO A 260 -0.16 -25.56 7.90
N ILE A 261 -0.64 -26.18 8.97
CA ILE A 261 -2.05 -26.46 9.24
C ILE A 261 -2.90 -25.23 9.54
N TYR A 262 -2.30 -24.14 10.03
CA TYR A 262 -3.01 -22.86 10.28
C TYR A 262 -2.86 -21.86 9.12
N MET A 263 -2.14 -22.22 8.07
CA MET A 263 -1.86 -21.36 6.92
C MET A 263 -3.13 -21.15 6.08
N SER A 264 -3.41 -19.89 5.73
CA SER A 264 -4.53 -19.58 4.85
C SER A 264 -4.24 -19.93 3.38
N PRO A 265 -5.26 -20.16 2.55
CA PRO A 265 -5.11 -20.45 1.12
C PRO A 265 -4.23 -19.43 0.37
N GLU A 266 -4.41 -18.15 0.66
CA GLU A 266 -3.63 -17.07 0.06
C GLU A 266 -2.17 -17.03 0.54
N GLN A 267 -1.88 -17.48 1.76
CA GLN A 267 -0.50 -17.65 2.23
C GLN A 267 0.19 -18.86 1.58
N ALA A 268 -0.57 -19.91 1.26
CA ALA A 268 -0.09 -21.09 0.54
C ALA A 268 0.12 -20.83 -0.97
N GLU A 269 -0.51 -19.80 -1.53
CA GLU A 269 -0.42 -19.49 -2.96
C GLU A 269 0.96 -18.93 -3.34
N MET A 270 1.62 -18.16 -2.45
CA MET A 270 2.88 -17.45 -2.70
C MET A 270 2.87 -16.58 -4.00
N SER A 271 1.71 -16.34 -4.59
CA SER A 271 1.52 -15.36 -5.66
C SER A 271 1.61 -13.97 -5.03
N GLY A 272 2.11 -12.97 -5.75
CA GLY A 272 2.35 -11.61 -5.23
C GLY A 272 1.08 -10.80 -4.88
N LEU A 273 0.00 -11.46 -4.45
CA LEU A 273 -1.19 -10.86 -3.85
C LEU A 273 -0.89 -10.58 -2.37
N ASP A 274 -1.05 -9.32 -1.97
CA ASP A 274 -0.84 -8.92 -0.58
C ASP A 274 -1.72 -9.75 0.38
N VAL A 275 -1.07 -10.39 1.36
CA VAL A 275 -1.74 -11.05 2.49
C VAL A 275 -2.33 -9.95 3.37
N ASP A 276 -3.66 -9.89 3.42
CA ASP A 276 -4.43 -8.93 4.21
C ASP A 276 -4.86 -9.53 5.58
N THR A 277 -5.57 -8.75 6.39
CA THR A 277 -6.01 -9.13 7.74
C THR A 277 -6.91 -10.37 7.78
N ARG A 278 -7.53 -10.77 6.65
CA ARG A 278 -8.42 -11.93 6.56
C ARG A 278 -7.67 -13.27 6.55
N ALA A 279 -6.35 -13.25 6.38
CA ALA A 279 -5.51 -14.41 6.62
C ALA A 279 -5.51 -14.80 8.11
N ASP A 280 -5.42 -13.82 9.01
CA ASP A 280 -5.52 -14.07 10.45
C ASP A 280 -6.92 -14.57 10.85
N ILE A 281 -7.97 -14.14 10.15
CA ILE A 281 -9.35 -14.63 10.35
C ILE A 281 -9.46 -16.13 10.03
N TYR A 282 -8.77 -16.58 8.98
CA TYR A 282 -8.70 -18.01 8.67
C TYR A 282 -7.97 -18.79 9.76
N ALA A 283 -6.80 -18.32 10.19
CA ALA A 283 -6.02 -18.95 11.25
C ALA A 283 -6.77 -18.99 12.59
N LEU A 284 -7.49 -17.91 12.94
CA LEU A 284 -8.43 -17.86 14.06
C LEU A 284 -9.56 -18.89 13.90
N GLY A 285 -10.06 -19.10 12.68
CA GLY A 285 -11.03 -20.15 12.36
C GLY A 285 -10.49 -21.56 12.63
N VAL A 286 -9.25 -21.84 12.23
CA VAL A 286 -8.58 -23.12 12.51
C VAL A 286 -8.36 -23.30 14.02
N LEU A 287 -7.93 -22.25 14.73
CA LEU A 287 -7.76 -22.28 16.18
C LEU A 287 -9.10 -22.52 16.91
N LEU A 288 -10.17 -21.84 16.50
CA LEU A 288 -11.52 -22.04 17.04
C LEU A 288 -12.02 -23.47 16.78
N TYR A 289 -11.77 -24.00 15.58
CA TYR A 289 -12.09 -25.37 15.22
C TYR A 289 -11.44 -26.38 16.19
N GLU A 290 -10.16 -26.17 16.52
CA GLU A 290 -9.42 -27.03 17.44
C GLU A 290 -9.89 -26.87 18.89
N LEU A 291 -10.17 -25.65 19.34
CA LEU A 291 -10.73 -25.41 20.68
C LEU A 291 -12.06 -26.15 20.87
N LEU A 292 -12.89 -26.23 19.82
CA LEU A 292 -14.20 -26.88 19.85
C LEU A 292 -14.11 -28.42 19.69
N THR A 293 -13.24 -28.91 18.80
CA THR A 293 -13.23 -30.33 18.40
C THR A 293 -12.04 -31.13 18.91
N GLY A 294 -11.01 -30.47 19.46
CA GLY A 294 -9.75 -31.09 19.88
C GLY A 294 -8.87 -31.58 18.74
N THR A 295 -9.23 -31.30 17.48
CA THR A 295 -8.45 -31.63 16.29
C THR A 295 -8.52 -30.47 15.30
N THR A 296 -7.62 -30.42 14.33
CA THR A 296 -7.64 -29.44 13.23
C THR A 296 -8.58 -29.88 12.10
N PRO A 297 -8.97 -28.95 11.19
CA PRO A 297 -9.84 -29.27 10.05
C PRO A 297 -9.25 -30.31 9.09
N PHE A 298 -7.93 -30.30 8.93
CA PHE A 298 -7.16 -31.26 8.14
C PHE A 298 -6.30 -32.14 9.06
N ASP A 299 -5.91 -33.32 8.56
CA ASP A 299 -5.07 -34.26 9.31
C ASP A 299 -3.60 -33.75 9.40
N PRO A 300 -3.07 -33.52 10.61
CA PRO A 300 -1.69 -33.07 10.79
C PRO A 300 -0.64 -34.01 10.22
N GLU A 301 -0.82 -35.33 10.31
CA GLU A 301 0.17 -36.30 9.82
C GLU A 301 0.18 -36.36 8.30
N ARG A 302 -1.00 -36.28 7.67
CA ARG A 302 -1.10 -36.15 6.21
C ARG A 302 -0.38 -34.90 5.71
N LEU A 303 -0.56 -33.76 6.38
CA LEU A 303 0.11 -32.52 6.00
C LEU A 303 1.62 -32.52 6.29
N ARG A 304 2.08 -33.24 7.32
CA ARG A 304 3.51 -33.37 7.67
C ARG A 304 4.28 -34.25 6.68
N THR A 305 3.63 -35.33 6.22
CA THR A 305 4.22 -36.31 5.30
C THR A 305 4.06 -35.96 3.81
N ALA A 306 3.10 -35.09 3.48
CA ALA A 306 2.86 -34.65 2.12
C ALA A 306 3.96 -33.70 1.61
N GLY A 307 4.27 -33.80 0.32
CA GLY A 307 5.10 -32.80 -0.36
C GLY A 307 4.43 -31.43 -0.35
N PHE A 308 5.22 -30.36 -0.45
CA PHE A 308 4.71 -28.98 -0.31
C PHE A 308 3.57 -28.64 -1.29
N ASP A 309 3.63 -29.12 -2.54
CA ASP A 309 2.55 -28.89 -3.51
C ASP A 309 1.25 -29.62 -3.14
N GLU A 310 1.34 -30.79 -2.50
CA GLU A 310 0.17 -31.50 -1.99
C GLU A 310 -0.42 -30.78 -0.77
N VAL A 311 0.42 -30.23 0.12
CA VAL A 311 -0.04 -29.36 1.23
C VAL A 311 -0.79 -28.15 0.70
N ARG A 312 -0.28 -27.49 -0.35
CA ARG A 312 -0.96 -26.34 -1.00
C ARG A 312 -2.29 -26.75 -1.61
N ARG A 313 -2.35 -27.89 -2.30
CA ARG A 313 -3.58 -28.43 -2.89
C ARG A 313 -4.64 -28.68 -1.82
N ILE A 314 -4.27 -29.32 -0.71
CA ILE A 314 -5.17 -29.59 0.42
C ILE A 314 -5.73 -28.27 0.97
N ILE A 315 -4.87 -27.29 1.25
CA ILE A 315 -5.32 -26.02 1.84
C ILE A 315 -6.20 -25.21 0.87
N ARG A 316 -5.91 -25.24 -0.43
CA ARG A 316 -6.64 -24.42 -1.44
C ARG A 316 -7.93 -25.06 -1.93
N GLU A 317 -7.94 -26.38 -2.12
CA GLU A 317 -8.99 -27.07 -2.88
C GLU A 317 -9.83 -28.00 -2.02
N GLU A 318 -9.30 -28.56 -0.93
CA GLU A 318 -10.04 -29.50 -0.09
C GLU A 318 -10.92 -28.74 0.91
N GLU A 319 -12.24 -28.95 0.82
CA GLU A 319 -13.22 -28.37 1.74
C GLU A 319 -13.16 -29.06 3.12
N PRO A 320 -12.97 -28.31 4.22
CA PRO A 320 -12.86 -28.92 5.54
C PRO A 320 -14.22 -29.48 6.01
N ALA A 321 -14.16 -30.60 6.73
CA ALA A 321 -15.34 -31.15 7.38
C ALA A 321 -15.87 -30.20 8.46
N ARG A 322 -17.20 -30.02 8.53
CA ARG A 322 -17.83 -29.20 9.58
C ARG A 322 -17.45 -29.69 10.97
N PRO A 323 -17.25 -28.80 11.96
CA PRO A 323 -16.90 -29.18 13.34
C PRO A 323 -17.80 -30.26 13.93
N SER A 324 -19.11 -30.17 13.74
CA SER A 324 -20.05 -31.17 14.26
C SER A 324 -19.92 -32.54 13.59
N ALA A 325 -19.61 -32.57 12.29
CA ALA A 325 -19.33 -33.82 11.55
C ALA A 325 -17.98 -34.42 12.00
N ARG A 326 -16.98 -33.59 12.26
CA ARG A 326 -15.68 -34.04 12.78
C ARG A 326 -15.82 -34.68 14.15
N VAL A 327 -16.52 -34.04 15.09
CA VAL A 327 -16.77 -34.62 16.42
C VAL A 327 -17.49 -35.97 16.33
N SER A 328 -18.39 -36.15 15.36
CA SER A 328 -19.08 -37.43 15.14
C SER A 328 -18.18 -38.55 14.59
N THR A 329 -17.01 -38.21 14.03
CA THR A 329 -16.08 -39.15 13.38
C THR A 329 -14.79 -39.40 14.19
N LEU A 330 -14.64 -38.80 15.38
CA LEU A 330 -13.43 -38.91 16.23
C LEU A 330 -13.17 -40.30 16.83
N GLY A 331 -14.12 -41.24 16.75
CA GLY A 331 -13.93 -42.61 17.24
C GLY A 331 -13.47 -42.67 18.70
N ARG A 332 -12.32 -43.32 18.97
CA ARG A 332 -11.75 -43.48 20.33
C ARG A 332 -11.29 -42.16 20.96
N ALA A 333 -10.92 -41.15 20.17
CA ALA A 333 -10.51 -39.84 20.66
C ALA A 333 -11.68 -39.00 21.19
N ALA A 334 -12.92 -39.35 20.83
CA ALA A 334 -14.12 -38.61 21.24
C ALA A 334 -14.28 -38.55 22.76
N ALA A 335 -13.95 -39.63 23.48
CA ALA A 335 -14.05 -39.68 24.94
C ALA A 335 -13.14 -38.62 25.60
N THR A 336 -11.85 -38.61 25.24
CA THR A 336 -10.87 -37.63 25.74
C THR A 336 -11.28 -36.20 25.42
N VAL A 337 -11.70 -35.93 24.18
CA VAL A 337 -12.16 -34.60 23.77
C VAL A 337 -13.35 -34.17 24.62
N THR A 338 -14.36 -35.02 24.80
CA THR A 338 -15.57 -34.66 25.55
C THR A 338 -15.30 -34.41 27.03
N THR A 339 -14.44 -35.20 27.67
CA THR A 339 -13.97 -34.99 29.05
C THR A 339 -13.22 -33.67 29.19
N ASN A 340 -12.32 -33.34 28.26
CA ASN A 340 -11.58 -32.08 28.27
C ASN A 340 -12.49 -30.85 28.06
N ARG A 341 -13.68 -31.02 27.50
CA ARG A 341 -14.68 -29.95 27.28
C ARG A 341 -15.82 -29.98 28.31
N GLY A 342 -15.69 -30.79 29.37
CA GLY A 342 -16.69 -30.90 30.44
C GLY A 342 -18.07 -31.32 29.95
N SER A 343 -18.15 -32.18 28.92
CA SER A 343 -19.40 -32.55 28.26
C SER A 343 -19.45 -34.04 27.91
N ASP A 344 -20.62 -34.53 27.49
CA ASP A 344 -20.78 -35.87 26.90
C ASP A 344 -20.78 -35.81 25.36
N PRO A 345 -20.43 -36.90 24.65
CA PRO A 345 -20.35 -36.90 23.18
C PRO A 345 -21.61 -36.45 22.45
N LYS A 346 -22.81 -36.80 22.97
CA LYS A 346 -24.08 -36.44 22.33
C LYS A 346 -24.46 -34.99 22.59
N HIS A 347 -24.08 -34.44 23.74
CA HIS A 347 -24.31 -33.03 24.08
C HIS A 347 -23.34 -32.11 23.35
N LEU A 348 -22.04 -32.44 23.32
CA LEU A 348 -21.03 -31.66 22.59
C LEU A 348 -21.36 -31.55 21.09
N GLY A 349 -21.71 -32.67 20.45
CA GLY A 349 -22.11 -32.66 19.04
C GLY A 349 -23.37 -31.83 18.77
N ARG A 350 -24.33 -31.78 19.70
CA ARG A 350 -25.53 -30.95 19.60
C ARG A 350 -25.26 -29.46 19.84
N LEU A 351 -24.32 -29.15 20.74
CA LEU A 351 -23.95 -27.77 21.06
C LEU A 351 -23.23 -27.09 19.89
N ILE A 352 -22.36 -27.84 19.21
CA ILE A 352 -21.58 -27.38 18.05
C ILE A 352 -22.46 -27.31 16.79
N ARG A 353 -23.39 -28.26 16.63
CA ARG A 353 -24.24 -28.34 15.44
C ARG A 353 -25.13 -27.09 15.30
N GLY A 354 -25.00 -26.41 14.17
CA GLY A 354 -25.79 -25.21 13.85
C GLY A 354 -24.92 -23.96 13.84
N GLU A 355 -25.13 -23.04 14.78
CA GLU A 355 -24.49 -21.71 14.76
C GLU A 355 -22.97 -21.77 14.82
N LEU A 356 -22.38 -22.65 15.64
CA LEU A 356 -20.92 -22.77 15.74
C LEU A 356 -20.30 -23.42 14.49
N ASP A 357 -21.00 -24.34 13.82
CA ASP A 357 -20.58 -24.82 12.49
C ASP A 357 -20.53 -23.65 11.51
N TRP A 358 -21.55 -22.80 11.45
CA TRP A 358 -21.59 -21.66 10.53
C TRP A 358 -20.50 -20.63 10.80
N ILE A 359 -20.28 -20.27 12.07
CA ILE A 359 -19.23 -19.32 12.46
C ILE A 359 -17.86 -19.83 12.03
N VAL A 360 -17.54 -21.09 12.34
CA VAL A 360 -16.24 -21.69 12.00
C VAL A 360 -16.07 -21.84 10.49
N MET A 361 -17.09 -22.34 9.78
CA MET A 361 -17.00 -22.53 8.34
C MET A 361 -16.87 -21.20 7.59
N LYS A 362 -17.52 -20.14 8.07
CA LYS A 362 -17.36 -18.79 7.51
C LYS A 362 -15.93 -18.26 7.66
N CYS A 363 -15.22 -18.60 8.73
CA CYS A 363 -13.78 -18.30 8.85
C CYS A 363 -12.92 -19.10 7.86
N LEU A 364 -13.29 -20.36 7.61
CA LEU A 364 -12.54 -21.31 6.78
C LEU A 364 -12.87 -21.24 5.28
N GLU A 365 -13.70 -20.29 4.85
CA GLU A 365 -13.99 -20.03 3.43
C GLU A 365 -12.71 -19.84 2.63
N LYS A 366 -12.60 -20.52 1.48
CA LYS A 366 -11.40 -20.41 0.62
C LYS A 366 -11.30 -19.03 -0.01
N ASP A 367 -12.43 -18.47 -0.41
CA ASP A 367 -12.55 -17.08 -0.86
C ASP A 367 -12.52 -16.11 0.34
N ARG A 368 -11.43 -15.34 0.43
CA ARG A 368 -11.25 -14.36 1.52
C ARG A 368 -12.39 -13.34 1.61
N THR A 369 -13.08 -13.01 0.51
CA THR A 369 -14.16 -12.00 0.51
C THR A 369 -15.43 -12.48 1.22
N ARG A 370 -15.59 -13.81 1.39
CA ARG A 370 -16.71 -14.43 2.09
C ARG A 370 -16.48 -14.63 3.58
N ARG A 371 -15.24 -14.45 4.04
CA ARG A 371 -14.87 -14.49 5.46
C ARG A 371 -15.38 -13.25 6.20
N TYR A 372 -15.29 -13.27 7.52
CA TYR A 372 -15.48 -12.07 8.32
C TYR A 372 -14.49 -10.97 7.89
N GLU A 373 -14.98 -9.74 7.78
CA GLU A 373 -14.16 -8.59 7.38
C GLU A 373 -13.10 -8.21 8.43
N SER A 374 -13.31 -8.60 9.69
CA SER A 374 -12.44 -8.24 10.82
C SER A 374 -12.56 -9.23 11.99
N ALA A 375 -11.57 -9.25 12.88
CA ALA A 375 -11.59 -10.12 14.05
C ALA A 375 -12.65 -9.68 15.06
N SER A 376 -12.99 -8.39 15.11
CA SER A 376 -14.13 -7.88 15.88
C SER A 376 -15.48 -8.40 15.36
N ALA A 377 -15.65 -8.55 14.04
CA ALA A 377 -16.88 -9.10 13.47
C ALA A 377 -17.07 -10.58 13.86
N LEU A 378 -15.98 -11.36 13.86
CA LEU A 378 -15.97 -12.74 14.37
C LEU A 378 -16.31 -12.78 15.88
N ALA A 379 -15.64 -11.94 16.68
CA ALA A 379 -15.89 -11.84 18.12
C ALA A 379 -17.36 -11.54 18.41
N ARG A 380 -17.96 -10.59 17.68
CA ARG A 380 -19.36 -10.18 17.85
C ARG A 380 -20.35 -11.32 17.56
N ASP A 381 -20.09 -12.15 16.56
CA ASP A 381 -20.95 -13.30 16.27
C ASP A 381 -20.85 -14.37 17.37
N ILE A 382 -19.67 -14.55 17.97
CA ILE A 382 -19.47 -15.43 19.12
C ILE A 382 -20.17 -14.86 20.36
N GLU A 383 -20.06 -13.55 20.62
CA GLU A 383 -20.76 -12.86 21.70
C GLU A 383 -22.29 -13.00 21.55
N ARG A 384 -22.82 -12.84 20.33
CA ARG A 384 -24.24 -13.08 20.03
C ARG A 384 -24.64 -14.52 20.31
N TYR A 385 -23.83 -15.50 19.93
CA TYR A 385 -24.07 -16.90 20.29
C TYR A 385 -24.12 -17.08 21.82
N LEU A 386 -23.16 -16.51 22.55
CA LEU A 386 -23.07 -16.58 24.01
C LEU A 386 -24.26 -15.92 24.72
N ALA A 387 -24.82 -14.86 24.13
CA ALA A 387 -25.98 -14.10 24.60
C ALA A 387 -27.35 -14.64 24.08
N ASP A 388 -27.36 -15.78 23.36
CA ASP A 388 -28.56 -16.35 22.73
C ASP A 388 -29.26 -15.37 21.74
N GLU A 389 -28.47 -14.55 21.04
CA GLU A 389 -28.90 -13.67 19.96
C GLU A 389 -28.71 -14.31 18.57
N PRO A 390 -29.40 -13.81 17.52
CA PRO A 390 -29.19 -14.29 16.15
C PRO A 390 -27.79 -13.94 15.63
N VAL A 391 -27.00 -14.95 15.26
CA VAL A 391 -25.68 -14.77 14.60
C VAL A 391 -25.80 -14.42 13.12
N ASP A 392 -24.89 -13.58 12.60
CA ASP A 392 -24.83 -13.15 11.19
C ASP A 392 -24.28 -14.25 10.27
N ALA A 393 -23.57 -15.25 10.81
CA ALA A 393 -23.12 -16.42 10.07
C ALA A 393 -24.28 -17.27 9.49
N CYS A 394 -25.46 -17.22 10.11
CA CYS A 394 -26.61 -18.03 9.72
C CYS A 394 -27.51 -17.28 8.72
N PRO A 395 -28.10 -17.96 7.72
CA PRO A 395 -29.05 -17.35 6.81
C PRO A 395 -30.27 -16.78 7.56
N PRO A 396 -30.78 -15.57 7.19
CA PRO A 396 -31.82 -14.88 7.92
C PRO A 396 -33.18 -15.58 7.76
N SER A 397 -33.57 -16.36 8.76
CA SER A 397 -34.91 -16.99 8.85
C SER A 397 -35.77 -16.30 9.92
N PRO A 398 -37.00 -15.84 9.60
CA PRO A 398 -37.92 -15.28 10.58
C PRO A 398 -38.23 -16.25 11.74
N ALA A 399 -38.35 -17.55 11.43
CA ALA A 399 -38.58 -18.61 12.42
C ALA A 399 -37.41 -18.76 13.39
N TYR A 400 -36.17 -18.65 12.90
CA TYR A 400 -34.96 -18.71 13.71
C TYR A 400 -34.85 -17.52 14.66
N ARG A 401 -35.13 -16.29 14.19
CA ARG A 401 -35.12 -15.08 15.03
C ARG A 401 -36.21 -15.13 16.12
N LEU A 402 -37.41 -15.60 15.78
CA LEU A 402 -38.50 -15.80 16.75
C LEU A 402 -38.13 -16.84 17.82
N ARG A 403 -37.49 -17.95 17.44
CA ARG A 403 -37.03 -18.97 18.40
C ARG A 403 -36.02 -18.40 19.41
N LYS A 404 -35.07 -17.58 18.94
CA LYS A 404 -34.07 -16.92 19.81
C LYS A 404 -34.73 -15.90 20.74
N PHE A 405 -35.65 -15.09 20.23
CA PHE A 405 -36.43 -14.15 21.04
C PHE A 405 -37.23 -14.86 22.14
N LEU A 406 -37.91 -15.96 21.83
CA LEU A 406 -38.66 -16.76 22.81
C LEU A 406 -37.74 -17.45 23.84
N ARG A 407 -36.56 -17.92 23.41
CA ARG A 407 -35.56 -18.52 24.32
C ARG A 407 -35.00 -17.50 25.31
N ARG A 408 -34.77 -16.26 24.86
CA ARG A 408 -34.29 -15.15 25.70
C ARG A 408 -35.37 -14.63 26.66
N ASN A 409 -36.63 -14.59 26.20
CA ASN A 409 -37.76 -14.02 26.94
C ASN A 409 -38.76 -15.08 27.42
N ARG A 410 -38.30 -16.20 28.00
CA ARG A 410 -39.18 -17.32 28.40
C ARG A 410 -40.29 -16.90 29.36
N VAL A 411 -39.99 -16.06 30.36
CA VAL A 411 -40.95 -15.61 31.38
C VAL A 411 -42.03 -14.70 30.77
N PRO A 412 -41.70 -13.61 30.03
CA PRO A 412 -42.69 -12.80 29.34
C PRO A 412 -43.48 -13.57 28.27
N ALA A 413 -42.83 -14.49 27.54
CA ALA A 413 -43.47 -15.25 26.49
C ALA A 413 -44.53 -16.23 27.03
N VAL A 414 -44.27 -16.87 28.18
CA VAL A 414 -45.26 -17.74 28.85
C VAL A 414 -46.46 -16.92 29.33
N ALA A 415 -46.21 -15.75 29.93
CA ALA A 415 -47.28 -14.84 30.36
C ALA A 415 -48.14 -14.34 29.17
N ALA A 416 -47.51 -13.93 28.07
CA ALA A 416 -48.21 -13.53 26.85
C ALA A 416 -49.00 -14.68 26.22
N SER A 417 -48.44 -15.90 26.22
CA SER A 417 -49.11 -17.09 25.71
C SER A 417 -50.35 -17.44 26.54
N LEU A 418 -50.28 -17.29 27.86
CA LEU A 418 -51.43 -17.44 28.76
C LEU A 418 -52.52 -16.41 28.43
N VAL A 419 -52.16 -15.13 28.27
CA VAL A 419 -53.12 -14.07 27.89
C VAL A 419 -53.79 -14.37 26.55
N VAL A 420 -53.01 -14.81 25.54
CA VAL A 420 -53.53 -15.21 24.23
C VAL A 420 -54.46 -16.43 24.35
N LEU A 421 -54.11 -17.43 25.15
CA LEU A 421 -54.97 -18.59 25.40
C LEU A 421 -56.30 -18.19 26.07
N THR A 422 -56.26 -17.27 27.03
CA THR A 422 -57.47 -16.74 27.69
C THR A 422 -58.32 -15.93 26.72
N LEU A 423 -57.69 -15.12 25.87
CA LEU A 423 -58.37 -14.38 24.79
C LEU A 423 -58.99 -15.33 23.76
N LEU A 424 -58.28 -16.36 23.32
CA LEU A 424 -58.80 -17.35 22.38
C LEU A 424 -59.92 -18.19 22.98
N ALA A 425 -59.84 -18.56 24.25
CA ALA A 425 -60.94 -19.21 24.98
C ALA A 425 -62.15 -18.27 25.12
N GLY A 426 -61.91 -16.99 25.40
CA GLY A 426 -62.94 -15.95 25.43
C GLY A 426 -63.60 -15.73 24.06
N ILE A 427 -62.81 -15.69 22.98
CA ILE A 427 -63.27 -15.59 21.60
C ILE A 427 -64.05 -16.85 21.21
N ALA A 428 -63.56 -18.05 21.52
CA ALA A 428 -64.27 -19.29 21.24
C ALA A 428 -65.61 -19.36 22.01
N GLY A 429 -65.63 -18.95 23.28
CA GLY A 429 -66.85 -18.88 24.09
C GLY A 429 -67.86 -17.84 23.57
N THR A 430 -67.39 -16.64 23.21
CA THR A 430 -68.25 -15.61 22.59
C THR A 430 -68.70 -16.01 21.20
N THR A 431 -67.88 -16.71 20.41
CA THR A 431 -68.24 -17.18 19.07
C THR A 431 -69.26 -18.31 19.14
N LEU A 432 -69.17 -19.24 20.08
CA LEU A 432 -70.21 -20.24 20.32
C LEU A 432 -71.53 -19.58 20.78
N GLY A 433 -71.46 -18.55 21.62
CA GLY A 433 -72.62 -17.74 22.00
C GLY A 433 -73.22 -16.92 20.84
N LEU A 434 -72.37 -16.37 19.96
CA LEU A 434 -72.81 -15.61 18.77
C LEU A 434 -73.33 -16.52 17.66
N VAL A 435 -72.83 -17.74 17.54
CA VAL A 435 -73.29 -18.75 16.58
C VAL A 435 -74.67 -19.26 16.98
N GLU A 436 -74.93 -19.45 18.28
CA GLU A 436 -76.29 -19.76 18.77
C GLU A 436 -77.25 -18.58 18.54
N ALA A 437 -76.79 -17.33 18.70
CA ALA A 437 -77.57 -16.13 18.40
C ALA A 437 -77.78 -15.88 16.88
N ARG A 438 -76.78 -16.21 16.05
CA ARG A 438 -76.85 -16.11 14.57
C ARG A 438 -77.62 -17.26 13.94
N ARG A 439 -77.71 -18.42 14.59
CA ARG A 439 -78.56 -19.54 14.14
C ARG A 439 -80.04 -19.16 14.15
N GLN A 440 -80.45 -18.22 15.00
CA GLN A 440 -81.79 -17.62 14.98
C GLN A 440 -81.98 -16.52 13.90
N ALA A 441 -80.89 -15.85 13.47
CA ALA A 441 -80.95 -14.77 12.46
C ALA A 441 -80.59 -15.23 11.02
N GLY A 442 -79.99 -16.42 10.86
CA GLY A 442 -79.35 -16.90 9.63
C GLY A 442 -80.27 -17.60 8.62
N LEU A 443 -81.56 -17.76 8.90
CA LEU A 443 -82.52 -18.31 7.91
C LEU A 443 -82.86 -17.31 6.78
N ALA A 444 -82.49 -16.03 6.92
CA ALA A 444 -82.87 -14.96 5.97
C ALA A 444 -81.73 -14.47 5.04
N TRP A 445 -80.45 -14.80 5.32
CA TRP A 445 -79.30 -14.25 4.58
C TRP A 445 -78.61 -15.26 3.64
N SER A 446 -78.89 -16.56 3.78
CA SER A 446 -78.20 -17.63 3.04
C SER A 446 -78.62 -17.78 1.57
N ALA A 447 -79.64 -17.05 1.11
CA ALA A 447 -80.15 -17.17 -0.25
C ALA A 447 -79.38 -16.34 -1.30
N GLN A 448 -78.59 -15.33 -0.90
CA GLN A 448 -78.10 -14.31 -1.85
C GLN A 448 -76.57 -14.17 -1.97
N ALA A 449 -75.79 -14.80 -1.08
CA ALA A 449 -74.33 -14.61 -1.02
C ALA A 449 -73.49 -15.71 -1.71
N ASN A 450 -74.07 -16.86 -2.05
CA ASN A 450 -73.32 -17.99 -2.60
C ASN A 450 -73.00 -17.89 -4.10
N GLU A 451 -73.56 -16.92 -4.83
CA GLU A 451 -73.42 -16.86 -6.29
C GLU A 451 -72.30 -15.92 -6.76
N SER A 452 -71.92 -14.92 -5.96
CA SER A 452 -70.88 -13.94 -6.31
C SER A 452 -69.47 -14.38 -5.91
N GLU A 453 -69.32 -15.22 -4.89
CA GLU A 453 -68.01 -15.61 -4.34
C GLU A 453 -67.27 -16.66 -5.18
N ALA A 454 -68.00 -17.43 -6.00
CA ALA A 454 -67.43 -18.47 -6.85
C ALA A 454 -66.69 -17.90 -8.08
N ARG A 455 -67.18 -16.79 -8.66
CA ARG A 455 -66.62 -16.21 -9.91
C ARG A 455 -65.30 -15.45 -9.72
N VAL A 456 -65.06 -14.92 -8.52
CA VAL A 456 -63.83 -14.16 -8.18
C VAL A 456 -62.66 -15.09 -7.86
N ARG A 457 -62.93 -16.27 -7.30
CA ARG A 457 -61.89 -17.24 -6.90
C ARG A 457 -61.27 -17.97 -8.10
N GLU A 458 -61.97 -18.09 -9.22
CA GLU A 458 -61.46 -18.68 -10.45
C GLU A 458 -60.52 -17.73 -11.21
N THR A 459 -60.83 -16.43 -11.26
CA THR A 459 -60.03 -15.41 -11.96
C THR A 459 -58.70 -15.15 -11.25
N GLN A 460 -58.70 -15.10 -9.91
CA GLN A 460 -57.47 -14.85 -9.13
C GLN A 460 -56.45 -16.00 -9.17
N ARG A 461 -56.90 -17.26 -9.35
CA ARG A 461 -56.00 -18.42 -9.48
C ARG A 461 -55.27 -18.45 -10.82
N ALA A 462 -55.94 -18.06 -11.91
CA ALA A 462 -55.34 -18.03 -13.24
C ALA A 462 -54.25 -16.93 -13.36
N GLU A 463 -54.43 -15.77 -12.70
CA GLU A 463 -53.45 -14.68 -12.71
C GLU A 463 -52.21 -14.97 -11.84
N SER A 464 -52.37 -15.65 -10.70
CA SER A 464 -51.24 -16.02 -9.83
C SER A 464 -50.30 -17.04 -10.49
N GLU A 465 -50.86 -18.00 -11.23
CA GLU A 465 -50.08 -19.04 -11.91
C GLU A 465 -49.31 -18.49 -13.14
N ALA A 466 -49.85 -17.46 -13.81
CA ALA A 466 -49.16 -16.76 -14.90
C ALA A 466 -48.02 -15.85 -14.39
N ALA A 467 -48.24 -15.15 -13.27
CA ALA A 467 -47.23 -14.28 -12.66
C ALA A 467 -46.03 -15.05 -12.07
N GLU A 468 -46.27 -16.26 -11.56
CA GLU A 468 -45.21 -17.11 -11.02
C GLU A 468 -44.29 -17.65 -12.13
N ARG A 469 -44.84 -18.04 -13.29
CA ARG A 469 -44.07 -18.53 -14.46
C ARG A 469 -43.17 -17.46 -15.08
N VAL A 470 -43.60 -16.19 -15.11
CA VAL A 470 -42.79 -15.06 -15.60
C VAL A 470 -41.64 -14.78 -14.62
N ARG A 471 -41.90 -14.75 -13.32
CA ARG A 471 -40.85 -14.55 -12.29
C ARG A 471 -39.80 -15.65 -12.29
N THR A 472 -40.20 -16.91 -12.48
CA THR A 472 -39.24 -18.01 -12.59
C THR A 472 -38.40 -17.92 -13.87
N ALA A 473 -38.99 -17.50 -15.00
CA ALA A 473 -38.25 -17.32 -16.25
C ALA A 473 -37.26 -16.15 -16.20
N GLU A 474 -37.63 -15.03 -15.57
CA GLU A 474 -36.75 -13.88 -15.34
C GLU A 474 -35.60 -14.23 -14.37
N ALA A 475 -35.89 -14.95 -13.29
CA ALA A 475 -34.87 -15.42 -12.34
C ALA A 475 -33.88 -16.41 -12.99
N GLU A 476 -34.36 -17.32 -13.85
CA GLU A 476 -33.51 -18.24 -14.61
C GLU A 476 -32.66 -17.52 -15.67
N ALA A 477 -33.20 -16.49 -16.32
CA ALA A 477 -32.44 -15.67 -17.26
C ALA A 477 -31.32 -14.87 -16.57
N GLU A 478 -31.62 -14.27 -15.41
CA GLU A 478 -30.63 -13.54 -14.62
C GLU A 478 -29.57 -14.48 -14.02
N ALA A 479 -29.97 -15.67 -13.55
CA ALA A 479 -29.03 -16.70 -13.07
C ALA A 479 -28.09 -17.18 -14.19
N ARG A 480 -28.60 -17.40 -15.42
CA ARG A 480 -27.77 -17.76 -16.58
C ARG A 480 -26.82 -16.63 -16.99
N LYS A 481 -27.24 -15.38 -16.86
CA LYS A 481 -26.39 -14.20 -17.11
C LYS A 481 -25.27 -14.10 -16.07
N GLN A 482 -25.59 -14.24 -14.78
CA GLN A 482 -24.61 -14.25 -13.70
C GLN A 482 -23.63 -15.43 -13.80
N GLU A 483 -24.10 -16.62 -14.20
CA GLU A 483 -23.25 -17.78 -14.43
C GLU A 483 -22.28 -17.56 -15.60
N LYS A 484 -22.75 -16.93 -16.69
CA LYS A 484 -21.91 -16.58 -17.84
C LYS A 484 -20.85 -15.54 -17.46
N GLU A 485 -21.23 -14.50 -16.73
CA GLU A 485 -20.31 -13.46 -16.23
C GLU A 485 -19.27 -14.05 -15.26
N ALA A 486 -19.69 -14.92 -14.34
CA ALA A 486 -18.79 -15.62 -13.43
C ALA A 486 -17.78 -16.53 -14.16
N LYS A 487 -18.22 -17.27 -15.20
CA LYS A 487 -17.34 -18.10 -16.04
C LYS A 487 -16.35 -17.26 -16.85
N GLU A 488 -16.79 -16.13 -17.40
CA GLU A 488 -15.92 -15.18 -18.09
C GLU A 488 -14.88 -14.57 -17.13
N GLN A 489 -15.28 -14.24 -15.90
CA GLN A 489 -14.40 -13.68 -14.86
C GLN A 489 -13.37 -14.70 -14.34
N LEU A 490 -13.75 -15.98 -14.24
CA LEU A 490 -12.84 -17.07 -13.90
C LEU A 490 -11.78 -17.30 -15.00
N ALA A 491 -12.21 -17.27 -16.28
CA ALA A 491 -11.33 -17.38 -17.44
C ALA A 491 -10.39 -16.16 -17.59
N LEU A 492 -10.88 -14.98 -17.20
CA LEU A 492 -10.13 -13.73 -17.15
C LEU A 492 -9.01 -13.79 -16.09
N SER A 493 -9.31 -14.28 -14.88
CA SER A 493 -8.36 -14.40 -13.78
C SER A 493 -7.22 -15.40 -14.07
N SER A 494 -7.56 -16.61 -14.54
CA SER A 494 -6.57 -17.66 -14.83
C SER A 494 -5.58 -17.23 -15.92
N SER A 495 -6.05 -16.54 -16.95
CA SER A 495 -5.18 -16.19 -18.09
C SER A 495 -4.31 -14.97 -17.84
N VAL A 496 -4.68 -14.08 -16.90
CA VAL A 496 -3.80 -12.99 -16.42
C VAL A 496 -2.66 -13.55 -15.59
N ILE A 497 -2.98 -14.49 -14.71
CA ILE A 497 -2.00 -15.19 -13.89
C ILE A 497 -0.99 -15.90 -14.80
N ASP A 498 -1.45 -16.58 -15.86
CA ASP A 498 -0.57 -17.20 -16.85
C ASP A 498 0.31 -16.19 -17.59
N PHE A 499 -0.25 -15.06 -18.04
CA PHE A 499 0.53 -14.02 -18.72
C PHE A 499 1.59 -13.39 -17.80
N LEU A 500 1.23 -13.07 -16.56
CA LEU A 500 2.13 -12.43 -15.61
C LEU A 500 3.20 -13.40 -15.10
N LEU A 501 2.82 -14.62 -14.70
CA LEU A 501 3.73 -15.59 -14.07
C LEU A 501 4.53 -16.43 -15.09
N ASN A 502 3.89 -16.90 -16.17
CA ASN A 502 4.49 -17.85 -17.10
C ASN A 502 5.09 -17.19 -18.35
N ASP A 503 4.78 -15.92 -18.64
CA ASP A 503 5.34 -15.21 -19.80
C ASP A 503 6.25 -14.05 -19.41
N LEU A 504 5.74 -13.05 -18.71
CA LEU A 504 6.53 -11.87 -18.31
C LEU A 504 7.72 -12.24 -17.42
N LEU A 505 7.46 -13.18 -16.53
CA LEU A 505 8.36 -13.59 -15.46
C LEU A 505 9.27 -14.76 -15.85
N ALA A 506 8.86 -15.61 -16.80
CA ALA A 506 9.68 -16.69 -17.36
C ALA A 506 10.71 -16.18 -18.38
N GLN A 507 10.48 -15.02 -19.00
CA GLN A 507 11.45 -14.38 -19.91
C GLN A 507 12.76 -14.00 -19.21
N ALA A 508 12.80 -13.94 -17.88
CA ALA A 508 14.03 -13.74 -17.12
C ALA A 508 14.96 -14.97 -17.14
N ALA A 509 14.46 -16.18 -17.46
CA ALA A 509 15.27 -17.40 -17.52
C ALA A 509 15.79 -17.64 -18.94
N SER A 510 17.12 -17.73 -19.12
CA SER A 510 17.77 -17.86 -20.43
C SER A 510 17.31 -19.10 -21.23
N ARG A 511 16.94 -20.19 -20.56
CA ARG A 511 16.46 -21.43 -21.20
C ARG A 511 15.05 -21.28 -21.81
N ALA A 512 14.15 -20.58 -21.11
CA ALA A 512 12.81 -20.27 -21.61
C ALA A 512 12.79 -19.24 -22.75
N GLN A 513 13.85 -18.43 -22.87
CA GLN A 513 14.04 -17.51 -24.00
C GLN A 513 14.34 -18.26 -25.31
N ALA A 514 15.18 -19.30 -25.22
CA ALA A 514 15.57 -20.13 -26.37
C ALA A 514 14.41 -20.98 -26.92
N ASP A 515 13.59 -21.57 -26.03
CA ASP A 515 12.41 -22.37 -26.43
C ASP A 515 11.32 -21.54 -27.13
N ARG A 516 11.35 -20.21 -26.99
CA ARG A 516 10.39 -19.27 -27.59
C ARG A 516 10.98 -18.45 -28.75
N GLY A 517 12.15 -18.84 -29.26
CA GLY A 517 12.77 -18.21 -30.43
C GLY A 517 13.38 -16.82 -30.19
N PHE A 518 13.58 -16.41 -28.93
CA PHE A 518 14.28 -15.17 -28.58
C PHE A 518 15.76 -15.46 -28.30
N GLU A 519 16.66 -14.54 -28.69
CA GLU A 519 18.06 -14.62 -28.25
C GLU A 519 18.14 -14.55 -26.71
N PRO A 520 18.78 -15.55 -26.06
CA PRO A 520 18.85 -15.63 -24.62
C PRO A 520 19.78 -14.55 -24.05
N LYS A 521 19.22 -13.60 -23.32
CA LYS A 521 19.94 -12.56 -22.59
C LYS A 521 19.92 -12.84 -21.08
N PRO A 522 21.08 -12.93 -20.41
CA PRO A 522 21.15 -13.21 -18.97
C PRO A 522 20.74 -12.03 -18.07
N ASN A 523 20.80 -10.78 -18.56
CA ASN A 523 20.48 -9.56 -17.80
C ASN A 523 19.29 -8.80 -18.43
N LEU A 524 18.13 -9.45 -18.56
CA LEU A 524 16.94 -8.82 -19.13
C LEU A 524 16.40 -7.72 -18.21
N THR A 525 16.25 -6.51 -18.73
CA THR A 525 15.66 -5.39 -17.97
C THR A 525 14.12 -5.50 -17.93
N VAL A 526 13.48 -4.89 -16.93
CA VAL A 526 12.00 -4.83 -16.82
C VAL A 526 11.37 -4.25 -18.09
N ARG A 527 12.02 -3.24 -18.71
CA ARG A 527 11.60 -2.65 -19.99
C ARG A 527 11.57 -3.67 -21.11
N GLU A 528 12.64 -4.45 -21.28
CA GLU A 528 12.73 -5.45 -22.35
C GLU A 528 11.73 -6.60 -22.16
N ALA A 529 11.48 -6.99 -20.90
CA ALA A 529 10.45 -8.01 -20.59
C ALA A 529 9.04 -7.52 -20.97
N LEU A 530 8.72 -6.25 -20.68
CA LEU A 530 7.46 -5.64 -21.10
C LEU A 530 7.34 -5.56 -22.62
N ASP A 531 8.41 -5.18 -23.33
CA ASP A 531 8.42 -5.08 -24.80
C ASP A 531 8.17 -6.43 -25.48
N ARG A 532 8.80 -7.49 -24.99
CA ARG A 532 8.57 -8.86 -25.46
C ARG A 532 7.15 -9.32 -25.14
N ALA A 533 6.66 -9.04 -23.94
CA ALA A 533 5.29 -9.37 -23.54
C ALA A 533 4.25 -8.62 -24.40
N ALA A 534 4.51 -7.36 -24.76
CA ALA A 534 3.69 -6.56 -25.65
C ALA A 534 3.61 -7.12 -27.08
N ALA A 535 4.72 -7.66 -27.60
CA ALA A 535 4.77 -8.28 -28.92
C ALA A 535 3.96 -9.59 -28.99
N ALA A 536 3.91 -10.35 -27.89
CA ALA A 536 3.25 -11.66 -27.83
C ALA A 536 1.71 -11.61 -27.69
N ILE A 537 1.11 -10.42 -27.51
CA ILE A 537 -0.33 -10.30 -27.20
C ILE A 537 -1.22 -10.68 -28.39
N GLY A 538 -0.88 -10.19 -29.59
CA GLY A 538 -1.80 -10.20 -30.75
C GLY A 538 -2.27 -11.59 -31.15
N ASP A 539 -1.35 -12.52 -31.35
CA ASP A 539 -1.68 -13.88 -31.80
C ASP A 539 -2.30 -14.72 -30.68
N ARG A 540 -1.97 -14.43 -29.41
CA ARG A 540 -2.34 -15.26 -28.27
C ARG A 540 -3.76 -15.05 -27.77
N PHE A 541 -4.28 -13.83 -27.88
CA PHE A 541 -5.60 -13.48 -27.35
C PHE A 541 -6.63 -13.20 -28.45
N LYS A 542 -6.35 -13.64 -29.69
CA LYS A 542 -7.20 -13.42 -30.87
C LYS A 542 -8.67 -13.79 -30.65
N ASP A 543 -8.94 -14.86 -29.89
CA ASP A 543 -10.29 -15.34 -29.59
C ASP A 543 -10.86 -14.82 -28.25
N ARG A 544 -10.11 -13.95 -27.54
CA ARG A 544 -10.45 -13.45 -26.20
C ARG A 544 -10.23 -11.92 -26.09
N PRO A 545 -11.00 -11.10 -26.82
CA PRO A 545 -10.78 -9.65 -26.91
C PRO A 545 -10.85 -8.92 -25.55
N ARG A 546 -11.75 -9.32 -24.64
CA ARG A 546 -11.87 -8.67 -23.33
C ARG A 546 -10.60 -8.84 -22.47
N LEU A 547 -10.03 -10.03 -22.51
CA LEU A 547 -8.79 -10.37 -21.82
C LEU A 547 -7.60 -9.67 -22.46
N GLU A 548 -7.54 -9.64 -23.79
CA GLU A 548 -6.54 -8.87 -24.54
C GLU A 548 -6.51 -7.41 -24.08
N ALA A 549 -7.68 -6.77 -24.06
CA ALA A 549 -7.80 -5.37 -23.66
C ALA A 549 -7.32 -5.13 -22.22
N MET A 550 -7.65 -6.03 -21.29
CA MET A 550 -7.20 -5.92 -19.91
C MET A 550 -5.68 -6.06 -19.78
N VAL A 551 -5.08 -7.05 -20.44
CA VAL A 551 -3.61 -7.25 -20.45
C VAL A 551 -2.91 -6.02 -21.04
N ARG A 552 -3.42 -5.49 -22.16
CA ARG A 552 -2.91 -4.27 -22.78
C ARG A 552 -3.02 -3.06 -21.86
N GLN A 553 -4.13 -2.90 -21.14
CA GLN A 553 -4.29 -1.80 -20.17
C GLN A 553 -3.27 -1.91 -19.01
N THR A 554 -3.04 -3.12 -18.49
CA THR A 554 -2.06 -3.37 -17.42
C THR A 554 -0.62 -3.08 -17.87
N LEU A 555 -0.23 -3.54 -19.07
CA LEU A 555 1.06 -3.21 -19.66
C LEU A 555 1.21 -1.71 -19.87
N GLY A 556 0.17 -1.06 -20.40
CA GLY A 556 0.20 0.37 -20.62
C GLY A 556 0.34 1.19 -19.34
N ASN A 557 -0.34 0.78 -18.27
CA ASN A 557 -0.15 1.35 -16.94
C ASN A 557 1.28 1.15 -16.42
N SER A 558 1.88 -0.02 -16.67
CA SER A 558 3.26 -0.33 -16.27
C SER A 558 4.27 0.53 -17.04
N TYR A 559 4.12 0.65 -18.36
CA TYR A 559 4.94 1.54 -19.18
C TYR A 559 4.86 3.00 -18.71
N ARG A 560 3.67 3.48 -18.32
CA ARG A 560 3.50 4.84 -17.80
C ARG A 560 4.28 5.07 -16.52
N GLN A 561 4.33 4.10 -15.61
CA GLN A 561 5.12 4.20 -14.37
C GLN A 561 6.63 4.21 -14.64
N LEU A 562 7.07 3.57 -15.74
CA LEU A 562 8.46 3.61 -16.20
C LEU A 562 8.82 4.86 -17.01
N GLY A 563 7.87 5.78 -17.22
CA GLY A 563 8.06 6.97 -18.05
C GLY A 563 7.97 6.73 -19.57
N GLU A 564 7.64 5.51 -20.00
CA GLU A 564 7.50 5.11 -21.41
C GLU A 564 6.11 5.49 -21.96
N TYR A 565 5.82 6.80 -22.00
CA TYR A 565 4.47 7.29 -22.24
C TYR A 565 3.91 6.93 -23.62
N ASP A 566 4.74 6.87 -24.67
CA ASP A 566 4.29 6.48 -26.01
C ASP A 566 3.81 5.03 -26.07
N LYS A 567 4.58 4.12 -25.47
CA LYS A 567 4.20 2.71 -25.36
C LYS A 567 2.94 2.55 -24.49
N ALA A 568 2.85 3.31 -23.41
CA ALA A 568 1.66 3.34 -22.55
C ALA A 568 0.40 3.74 -23.34
N ILE A 569 0.46 4.85 -24.08
CA ILE A 569 -0.64 5.36 -24.90
C ILE A 569 -1.04 4.32 -25.96
N ALA A 570 -0.08 3.72 -26.65
CA ALA A 570 -0.35 2.72 -27.67
C ALA A 570 -1.13 1.51 -27.12
N GLN A 571 -0.67 0.94 -26.00
CA GLN A 571 -1.31 -0.23 -25.38
C GLN A 571 -2.69 0.11 -24.81
N ILE A 572 -2.83 1.22 -24.09
CA ILE A 572 -4.13 1.60 -23.49
C ILE A 572 -5.14 2.00 -24.57
N ARG A 573 -4.70 2.63 -25.67
CA ARG A 573 -5.59 2.95 -26.80
C ARG A 573 -6.14 1.68 -27.43
N GLN A 574 -5.29 0.69 -27.72
CA GLN A 574 -5.75 -0.60 -28.23
C GLN A 574 -6.72 -1.29 -27.26
N ALA A 575 -6.45 -1.24 -25.95
CA ALA A 575 -7.38 -1.75 -24.94
C ALA A 575 -8.76 -1.05 -24.99
N ALA A 576 -8.77 0.28 -25.10
CA ALA A 576 -10.00 1.05 -25.22
C ALA A 576 -10.77 0.69 -26.50
N ASP A 577 -10.09 0.58 -27.64
CA ASP A 577 -10.71 0.26 -28.93
C ASP A 577 -11.31 -1.16 -28.94
N ILE A 578 -10.63 -2.14 -28.34
CA ILE A 578 -11.12 -3.51 -28.22
C ILE A 578 -12.37 -3.55 -27.33
N ARG A 579 -12.35 -2.85 -26.19
CA ARG A 579 -13.52 -2.77 -25.29
C ARG A 579 -14.69 -2.05 -25.91
N GLU A 580 -14.44 -0.97 -26.64
CA GLU A 580 -15.49 -0.25 -27.36
C GLU A 580 -16.16 -1.14 -28.39
N ARG A 581 -15.40 -1.89 -29.19
CA ARG A 581 -15.96 -2.86 -30.16
C ARG A 581 -16.72 -4.00 -29.49
N ALA A 582 -16.27 -4.46 -28.33
CA ALA A 582 -16.85 -5.63 -27.65
C ALA A 582 -18.02 -5.31 -26.70
N LEU A 583 -18.05 -4.10 -26.13
CA LEU A 583 -18.95 -3.72 -25.03
C LEU A 583 -19.75 -2.44 -25.31
N GLY A 584 -19.34 -1.65 -26.32
CA GLY A 584 -19.87 -0.32 -26.60
C GLY A 584 -19.07 0.80 -25.94
N ALA A 585 -19.30 2.03 -26.43
CA ALA A 585 -18.58 3.24 -26.04
C ALA A 585 -18.83 3.68 -24.58
N ASP A 586 -20.04 3.44 -24.07
CA ASP A 586 -20.51 3.91 -22.76
C ASP A 586 -20.39 2.86 -21.65
N HIS A 587 -19.90 1.66 -21.98
CA HIS A 587 -19.70 0.60 -20.98
C HIS A 587 -18.63 0.99 -19.95
N VAL A 588 -18.84 0.63 -18.68
CA VAL A 588 -17.96 1.00 -17.54
C VAL A 588 -16.48 0.67 -17.78
N ASP A 589 -16.19 -0.51 -18.35
CA ASP A 589 -14.82 -0.94 -18.68
C ASP A 589 -14.18 -0.14 -19.84
N THR A 590 -14.98 0.25 -20.83
CA THR A 590 -14.54 1.10 -21.94
C THR A 590 -14.20 2.50 -21.41
N LEU A 591 -15.07 3.05 -20.56
CA LEU A 591 -14.84 4.33 -19.89
C LEU A 591 -13.62 4.28 -18.95
N SER A 592 -13.37 3.15 -18.29
CA SER A 592 -12.17 2.93 -17.46
C SER A 592 -10.87 2.92 -18.28
N ALA A 593 -10.88 2.26 -19.45
CA ALA A 593 -9.75 2.27 -20.37
C ALA A 593 -9.49 3.68 -20.95
N ARG A 594 -10.55 4.39 -21.36
CA ARG A 594 -10.48 5.78 -21.84
C ARG A 594 -9.98 6.75 -20.76
N HIS A 595 -10.43 6.61 -19.51
CA HIS A 595 -9.89 7.35 -18.38
C HIS A 595 -8.38 7.12 -18.23
N SER A 596 -7.94 5.85 -18.30
CA SER A 596 -6.52 5.49 -18.20
C SER A 596 -5.70 6.08 -19.37
N LEU A 597 -6.29 6.15 -20.56
CA LEU A 597 -5.67 6.78 -21.73
C LEU A 597 -5.52 8.29 -21.54
N ALA A 598 -6.53 8.96 -20.97
CA ALA A 598 -6.45 10.39 -20.64
C ALA A 598 -5.35 10.68 -19.60
N VAL A 599 -5.21 9.81 -18.59
CA VAL A 599 -4.09 9.87 -17.63
C VAL A 599 -2.73 9.72 -18.33
N ALA A 600 -2.62 8.83 -19.31
CA ALA A 600 -1.38 8.64 -20.08
C ALA A 600 -1.04 9.87 -20.95
N TYR A 601 -2.03 10.48 -21.62
CA TYR A 601 -1.84 11.75 -22.34
C TYR A 601 -1.37 12.88 -21.41
N ARG A 602 -1.99 13.00 -20.22
CA ARG A 602 -1.57 13.99 -19.23
C ARG A 602 -0.12 13.78 -18.79
N ALA A 603 0.27 12.53 -18.50
CA ALA A 603 1.65 12.20 -18.12
C ALA A 603 2.67 12.53 -19.22
N LYS A 604 2.29 12.38 -20.49
CA LYS A 604 3.11 12.79 -21.64
C LYS A 604 3.09 14.31 -21.91
N ARG A 605 2.35 15.11 -21.13
CA ARG A 605 2.10 16.55 -21.35
C ARG A 605 1.32 16.86 -22.65
N GLN A 606 0.55 15.89 -23.17
CA GLN A 606 -0.43 16.11 -24.24
C GLN A 606 -1.77 16.54 -23.61
N LEU A 607 -1.82 17.78 -23.14
CA LEU A 607 -2.85 18.23 -22.21
C LEU A 607 -4.23 18.42 -22.89
N ASP A 608 -4.27 18.87 -24.13
CA ASP A 608 -5.53 19.06 -24.87
C ASP A 608 -6.27 17.73 -25.11
N ASP A 609 -5.53 16.69 -25.51
CA ASP A 609 -6.08 15.34 -25.67
C ASP A 609 -6.55 14.74 -24.34
N ALA A 610 -5.80 14.99 -23.27
CA ALA A 610 -6.19 14.55 -21.93
C ALA A 610 -7.48 15.23 -21.47
N ILE A 611 -7.58 16.56 -21.60
CA ILE A 611 -8.76 17.35 -21.22
C ILE A 611 -9.98 16.87 -22.01
N ARG A 612 -9.87 16.77 -23.33
CA ARG A 612 -10.97 16.32 -24.20
C ARG A 612 -11.46 14.94 -23.82
N LEU A 613 -10.55 13.99 -23.59
CA LEU A 613 -10.93 12.61 -23.27
C LEU A 613 -11.49 12.48 -21.84
N PHE A 614 -10.93 13.21 -20.87
CA PHE A 614 -11.51 13.27 -19.52
C PHE A 614 -12.92 13.86 -19.53
N ASP A 615 -13.17 14.95 -20.27
CA ASP A 615 -14.51 15.56 -20.41
C ASP A 615 -15.51 14.57 -21.04
N GLN A 616 -15.14 13.86 -22.11
CA GLN A 616 -15.98 12.83 -22.71
C GLN A 616 -16.34 11.72 -21.71
N VAL A 617 -15.35 11.18 -20.99
CA VAL A 617 -15.58 10.13 -19.98
C VAL A 617 -16.39 10.67 -18.81
N TYR A 618 -16.18 11.91 -18.39
CA TYR A 618 -16.91 12.54 -17.30
C TYR A 618 -18.39 12.68 -17.64
N ARG A 619 -18.73 13.15 -18.86
CA ARG A 619 -20.12 13.25 -19.32
C ARG A 619 -20.80 11.89 -19.39
N ALA A 620 -20.14 10.89 -19.95
CA ALA A 620 -20.68 9.53 -20.05
C ALA A 620 -20.91 8.90 -18.66
N ARG A 621 -19.96 9.06 -17.72
CA ARG A 621 -20.11 8.56 -16.34
C ARG A 621 -21.15 9.33 -15.55
N THR A 622 -21.27 10.64 -15.77
CA THR A 622 -22.32 11.44 -15.12
C THR A 622 -23.71 11.00 -15.57
N ALA A 623 -23.90 10.73 -16.87
CA ALA A 623 -25.19 10.27 -17.39
C ALA A 623 -25.56 8.85 -16.91
N SER A 624 -24.58 7.95 -16.78
CA SER A 624 -24.82 6.53 -16.45
C SER A 624 -24.79 6.21 -14.95
N LEU A 625 -23.88 6.82 -14.19
CA LEU A 625 -23.63 6.53 -12.77
C LEU A 625 -24.06 7.66 -11.84
N GLY A 626 -24.31 8.85 -12.40
CA GLY A 626 -24.57 10.07 -11.65
C GLY A 626 -23.29 10.87 -11.30
N PRO A 627 -23.45 12.16 -10.92
CA PRO A 627 -22.34 13.08 -10.67
C PRO A 627 -21.54 12.78 -9.39
N GLU A 628 -22.17 12.17 -8.38
CA GLU A 628 -21.54 11.89 -7.07
C GLU A 628 -20.87 10.51 -7.00
N HIS A 629 -20.97 9.69 -8.06
CA HIS A 629 -20.38 8.34 -8.07
C HIS A 629 -18.84 8.40 -7.98
N PRO A 630 -18.17 7.50 -7.22
CA PRO A 630 -16.71 7.54 -7.03
C PRO A 630 -15.89 7.58 -8.33
N ASP A 631 -16.29 6.80 -9.35
CA ASP A 631 -15.63 6.81 -10.65
C ASP A 631 -15.88 8.09 -11.47
N THR A 632 -17.03 8.74 -11.29
CA THR A 632 -17.32 10.04 -11.90
C THR A 632 -16.43 11.10 -11.26
N LEU A 633 -16.35 11.13 -9.93
CA LEU A 633 -15.49 12.05 -9.18
C LEU A 633 -13.99 11.81 -9.43
N LYS A 634 -13.58 10.55 -9.65
CA LYS A 634 -12.20 10.22 -10.06
C LYS A 634 -11.86 10.81 -11.42
N THR A 635 -12.76 10.71 -12.40
CA THR A 635 -12.58 11.36 -13.72
C THR A 635 -12.59 12.88 -13.61
N LEU A 636 -13.50 13.45 -12.82
CA LEU A 636 -13.57 14.89 -12.60
C LEU A 636 -12.28 15.46 -11.96
N ASN A 637 -11.72 14.75 -10.98
CA ASN A 637 -10.42 15.10 -10.39
C ASN A 637 -9.28 15.00 -11.42
N GLY A 638 -9.32 13.99 -12.30
CA GLY A 638 -8.38 13.86 -13.42
C GLY A 638 -8.47 15.02 -14.42
N LEU A 639 -9.69 15.43 -14.76
CA LEU A 639 -9.97 16.59 -15.61
C LEU A 639 -9.44 17.88 -14.98
N ALA A 640 -9.74 18.12 -13.70
CA ALA A 640 -9.25 19.27 -12.95
C ALA A 640 -7.71 19.32 -12.93
N SER A 641 -7.05 18.17 -12.73
CA SER A 641 -5.59 18.07 -12.75
C SER A 641 -5.01 18.34 -14.15
N ALA A 642 -5.69 17.93 -15.21
CA ALA A 642 -5.27 18.22 -16.58
C ALA A 642 -5.39 19.71 -16.93
N HIS A 643 -6.46 20.38 -16.49
CA HIS A 643 -6.59 21.84 -16.59
C HIS A 643 -5.50 22.57 -15.80
N LEU A 644 -5.20 22.11 -14.59
CA LEU A 644 -4.16 22.71 -13.74
C LEU A 644 -2.78 22.64 -14.43
N ASP A 645 -2.45 21.47 -15.00
CA ASP A 645 -1.20 21.26 -15.70
C ASP A 645 -1.07 22.06 -17.00
N ALA A 646 -2.22 22.43 -17.60
CA ALA A 646 -2.32 23.25 -18.81
C ALA A 646 -2.28 24.75 -18.51
N GLY A 647 -2.28 25.16 -17.23
CA GLY A 647 -2.36 26.56 -16.84
C GLY A 647 -3.77 27.15 -16.93
N ASN A 648 -4.81 26.31 -17.11
CA ASN A 648 -6.22 26.72 -17.08
C ASN A 648 -6.70 26.78 -15.62
N LEU A 649 -6.13 27.72 -14.86
CA LEU A 649 -6.16 27.74 -13.39
C LEU A 649 -7.57 27.95 -12.83
N ASP A 650 -8.39 28.81 -13.45
CA ASP A 650 -9.76 29.06 -13.00
C ASP A 650 -10.68 27.85 -13.23
N GLN A 651 -10.55 27.15 -14.37
CA GLN A 651 -11.28 25.91 -14.62
C GLN A 651 -10.86 24.81 -13.64
N ALA A 652 -9.55 24.67 -13.39
CA ALA A 652 -9.05 23.70 -12.42
C ALA A 652 -9.61 23.95 -11.01
N GLU A 653 -9.59 25.21 -10.54
CA GLU A 653 -10.18 25.62 -9.26
C GLU A 653 -11.66 25.23 -9.18
N ALA A 654 -12.44 25.58 -10.21
CA ALA A 654 -13.88 25.30 -10.23
C ALA A 654 -14.18 23.79 -10.17
N LEU A 655 -13.41 22.97 -10.88
CA LEU A 655 -13.60 21.52 -10.92
C LEU A 655 -13.12 20.83 -9.63
N PHE A 656 -11.98 21.24 -9.05
CA PHE A 656 -11.53 20.71 -7.76
C PHE A 656 -12.51 21.06 -6.64
N ARG A 657 -13.10 22.26 -6.66
CA ARG A 657 -14.14 22.64 -5.71
C ARG A 657 -15.36 21.73 -5.84
N GLN A 658 -15.82 21.42 -7.05
CA GLN A 658 -16.92 20.47 -7.27
C GLN A 658 -16.60 19.08 -6.70
N VAL A 659 -15.38 18.56 -6.91
CA VAL A 659 -14.95 17.27 -6.34
C VAL A 659 -14.95 17.32 -4.81
N TYR A 660 -14.42 18.39 -4.22
CA TYR A 660 -14.40 18.57 -2.78
C TYR A 660 -15.81 18.64 -2.19
N ASP A 661 -16.70 19.46 -2.75
CA ASP A 661 -18.07 19.64 -2.26
C ASP A 661 -18.86 18.33 -2.33
N ALA A 662 -18.73 17.57 -3.43
CA ALA A 662 -19.36 16.27 -3.59
C ALA A 662 -18.86 15.25 -2.56
N ARG A 663 -17.54 15.19 -2.30
CA ARG A 663 -16.94 14.28 -1.31
C ARG A 663 -17.25 14.70 0.13
N LEU A 664 -17.26 15.99 0.41
CA LEU A 664 -17.63 16.52 1.71
C LEU A 664 -19.07 16.13 2.05
N LYS A 665 -19.99 16.26 1.10
CA LYS A 665 -21.40 15.88 1.26
C LYS A 665 -21.59 14.38 1.45
N THR A 666 -20.86 13.54 0.72
CA THR A 666 -21.08 12.08 0.69
C THR A 666 -20.26 11.30 1.71
N LEU A 667 -19.03 11.72 1.99
CA LEU A 667 -18.06 11.00 2.81
C LEU A 667 -17.72 11.74 4.13
N GLY A 668 -18.08 13.01 4.25
CA GLY A 668 -17.74 13.86 5.39
C GLY A 668 -16.34 14.50 5.31
N PRO A 669 -16.02 15.44 6.22
CA PRO A 669 -14.80 16.26 6.17
C PRO A 669 -13.51 15.52 6.53
N GLU A 670 -13.60 14.44 7.31
CA GLU A 670 -12.44 13.69 7.83
C GLU A 670 -12.05 12.49 6.93
N ASN A 671 -12.85 12.20 5.90
CA ASN A 671 -12.55 11.11 4.99
C ASN A 671 -11.25 11.40 4.19
N PRO A 672 -10.33 10.43 4.04
CA PRO A 672 -9.07 10.63 3.31
C PRO A 672 -9.26 11.14 1.87
N TYR A 673 -10.32 10.73 1.18
CA TYR A 673 -10.62 11.21 -0.17
C TYR A 673 -11.11 12.66 -0.18
N THR A 674 -11.81 13.10 0.87
CA THR A 674 -12.22 14.50 1.05
C THR A 674 -11.01 15.38 1.35
N ILE A 675 -10.12 14.94 2.25
CA ILE A 675 -8.87 15.64 2.56
C ILE A 675 -7.99 15.75 1.31
N THR A 676 -7.83 14.67 0.54
CA THR A 676 -7.08 14.68 -0.72
C THR A 676 -7.67 15.68 -1.73
N ALA A 677 -9.00 15.75 -1.86
CA ALA A 677 -9.64 16.72 -2.74
C ALA A 677 -9.41 18.17 -2.26
N LEU A 678 -9.40 18.37 -0.95
CA LEU A 678 -9.13 19.64 -0.31
C LEU A 678 -7.67 20.08 -0.51
N HIS A 679 -6.69 19.16 -0.42
CA HIS A 679 -5.29 19.40 -0.79
C HIS A 679 -5.15 19.82 -2.26
N ASN A 680 -5.81 19.13 -3.19
CA ASN A 680 -5.75 19.47 -4.61
C ASN A 680 -6.35 20.86 -4.90
N LEU A 681 -7.43 21.22 -4.20
CA LEU A 681 -8.02 22.56 -4.27
C LEU A 681 -7.06 23.64 -3.74
N ALA A 682 -6.33 23.35 -2.66
CA ALA A 682 -5.31 24.26 -2.13
C ALA A 682 -4.13 24.45 -3.11
N ASP A 683 -3.65 23.39 -3.76
CA ASP A 683 -2.62 23.51 -4.82
C ASP A 683 -3.14 24.36 -5.99
N ALA A 684 -4.40 24.18 -6.39
CA ALA A 684 -5.02 25.03 -7.41
C ALA A 684 -5.05 26.50 -6.99
N TYR A 685 -5.38 26.81 -5.72
CA TYR A 685 -5.31 28.17 -5.19
C TYR A 685 -3.89 28.73 -5.17
N GLN A 686 -2.88 27.93 -4.81
CA GLN A 686 -1.49 28.38 -4.85
C GLN A 686 -1.04 28.71 -6.28
N ARG A 687 -1.36 27.87 -7.26
CA ARG A 687 -0.97 28.11 -8.65
C ARG A 687 -1.73 29.27 -9.28
N ASN A 688 -2.97 29.52 -8.86
CA ASN A 688 -3.79 30.65 -9.30
C ASN A 688 -3.53 31.95 -8.52
N ASP A 689 -2.35 32.08 -7.89
CA ASP A 689 -1.91 33.25 -7.14
C ASP A 689 -2.89 33.73 -6.05
N LYS A 690 -3.56 32.78 -5.39
CA LYS A 690 -4.50 33.01 -4.28
C LYS A 690 -4.00 32.34 -2.99
N PRO A 691 -2.78 32.64 -2.50
CA PRO A 691 -2.17 31.93 -1.37
C PRO A 691 -2.97 32.07 -0.05
N ALA A 692 -3.71 33.16 0.15
CA ALA A 692 -4.55 33.33 1.33
C ALA A 692 -5.64 32.26 1.46
N LYS A 693 -6.25 31.84 0.34
CA LYS A 693 -7.24 30.75 0.33
C LYS A 693 -6.59 29.38 0.56
N ALA A 694 -5.38 29.19 0.05
CA ALA A 694 -4.61 27.98 0.32
C ALA A 694 -4.26 27.86 1.82
N VAL A 695 -3.88 28.97 2.48
CA VAL A 695 -3.64 29.00 3.93
C VAL A 695 -4.89 28.57 4.70
N GLU A 696 -6.06 29.13 4.40
CA GLU A 696 -7.32 28.76 5.08
C GLU A 696 -7.56 27.24 5.00
N ILE A 697 -7.33 26.66 3.83
CA ILE A 697 -7.47 25.22 3.62
C ILE A 697 -6.42 24.42 4.39
N PHE A 698 -5.13 24.75 4.25
CA PHE A 698 -4.07 23.98 4.90
C PHE A 698 -4.12 24.09 6.43
N GLU A 699 -4.56 25.22 7.00
CA GLU A 699 -4.83 25.33 8.45
C GLU A 699 -5.99 24.41 8.88
N ARG A 700 -7.03 24.29 8.05
CA ARG A 700 -8.13 23.33 8.30
C ARG A 700 -7.64 21.89 8.24
N ILE A 701 -6.81 21.54 7.26
CA ILE A 701 -6.23 20.19 7.16
C ILE A 701 -5.31 19.93 8.35
N ARG A 702 -4.47 20.91 8.72
CA ARG A 702 -3.60 20.81 9.90
C ARG A 702 -4.40 20.58 11.18
N ALA A 703 -5.54 21.24 11.33
CA ALA A 703 -6.42 21.03 12.49
C ALA A 703 -7.01 19.61 12.55
N ILE A 704 -7.27 18.98 11.40
CA ILE A 704 -7.67 17.57 11.30
C ILE A 704 -6.48 16.67 11.62
N ASP A 705 -5.32 16.92 11.00
CA ASP A 705 -4.09 16.17 11.21
C ASP A 705 -3.68 16.15 12.70
N LEU A 706 -3.78 17.28 13.41
CA LEU A 706 -3.44 17.38 14.84
C LEU A 706 -4.40 16.63 15.78
N ARG A 707 -5.64 16.32 15.35
CA ARG A 707 -6.62 15.59 16.17
C ARG A 707 -6.44 14.08 16.05
N ASP A 708 -6.23 13.59 14.83
CA ASP A 708 -6.35 12.16 14.51
C ASP A 708 -5.01 11.50 14.16
N ARG A 709 -3.99 12.28 13.81
CA ARG A 709 -2.69 11.80 13.34
C ARG A 709 -1.58 12.27 14.27
N ARG A 710 -0.50 11.51 14.38
CA ARG A 710 0.70 12.02 15.05
C ARG A 710 1.33 13.12 14.17
N PRO A 711 1.96 14.15 14.76
CA PRO A 711 2.65 15.20 14.03
C PRO A 711 3.69 14.68 13.02
N ASP A 712 4.24 13.50 13.27
CA ASP A 712 5.31 12.86 12.47
C ASP A 712 4.76 12.09 11.24
N HIS A 713 3.45 12.08 10.96
CA HIS A 713 2.85 11.36 9.83
C HIS A 713 3.16 12.04 8.47
N PRO A 714 3.48 11.31 7.38
CA PRO A 714 3.87 11.91 6.09
C PRO A 714 2.88 12.93 5.53
N GLU A 715 1.57 12.68 5.67
CA GLU A 715 0.54 13.64 5.22
C GLU A 715 0.54 14.93 6.05
N ALA A 716 0.78 14.85 7.37
CA ALA A 716 0.86 16.02 8.25
C ALA A 716 2.12 16.86 7.93
N LEU A 717 3.25 16.20 7.65
CA LEU A 717 4.49 16.84 7.23
C LEU A 717 4.32 17.54 5.86
N SER A 718 3.60 16.92 4.92
CA SER A 718 3.25 17.54 3.64
C SER A 718 2.37 18.77 3.83
N THR A 719 1.36 18.70 4.70
CA THR A 719 0.51 19.84 5.07
C THR A 719 1.34 21.00 5.64
N LEU A 720 2.29 20.72 6.55
CA LEU A 720 3.19 21.74 7.11
C LEU A 720 4.05 22.42 6.03
N ASN A 721 4.66 21.64 5.13
CA ASN A 721 5.48 22.19 4.04
C ASN A 721 4.66 23.12 3.14
N ASN A 722 3.45 22.69 2.75
CA ASN A 722 2.59 23.46 1.85
C ASN A 722 1.98 24.69 2.54
N LEU A 723 1.66 24.60 3.83
CA LEU A 723 1.24 25.74 4.64
C LEU A 723 2.37 26.78 4.75
N ALA A 724 3.60 26.33 5.03
CA ALA A 724 4.76 27.21 5.08
C ALA A 724 5.03 27.90 3.75
N LEU A 725 4.94 27.16 2.64
CA LEU A 725 5.04 27.72 1.28
C LEU A 725 3.94 28.76 1.02
N SER A 726 2.72 28.52 1.50
CA SER A 726 1.61 29.47 1.35
C SER A 726 1.88 30.78 2.10
N TYR A 727 2.38 30.70 3.34
CA TYR A 727 2.77 31.87 4.11
C TYR A 727 3.98 32.60 3.52
N TRP A 728 4.98 31.87 3.01
CA TRP A 728 6.13 32.43 2.32
C TRP A 728 5.71 33.26 1.11
N ARG A 729 4.80 32.76 0.26
CA ARG A 729 4.24 33.52 -0.88
C ARG A 729 3.50 34.79 -0.48
N MET A 730 3.01 34.86 0.75
CA MET A 730 2.37 36.06 1.30
C MET A 730 3.38 37.00 1.99
N ASN A 731 4.69 36.74 1.88
CA ASN A 731 5.75 37.42 2.63
C ASN A 731 5.56 37.36 4.17
N ARG A 732 4.84 36.34 4.66
CA ARG A 732 4.56 36.10 6.09
C ARG A 732 5.58 35.17 6.71
N TYR A 733 6.84 35.62 6.71
CA TYR A 733 7.96 34.84 7.22
C TYR A 733 7.88 34.58 8.73
N ASP A 734 7.18 35.45 9.47
CA ASP A 734 6.82 35.28 10.88
C ASP A 734 6.06 33.97 11.14
N LYS A 735 5.37 33.44 10.13
CA LYS A 735 4.64 32.18 10.20
C LYS A 735 5.31 31.05 9.42
N SER A 736 5.90 31.30 8.25
CA SER A 736 6.50 30.23 7.45
C SER A 736 7.76 29.63 8.09
N VAL A 737 8.61 30.45 8.71
CA VAL A 737 9.86 29.99 9.34
C VAL A 737 9.59 29.02 10.49
N PRO A 738 8.74 29.33 11.50
CA PRO A 738 8.44 28.37 12.58
C PRO A 738 7.86 27.04 12.09
N LEU A 739 7.05 27.06 11.03
CA LEU A 739 6.50 25.84 10.43
C LEU A 739 7.58 24.97 9.77
N LEU A 740 8.55 25.61 9.11
CA LEU A 740 9.67 24.90 8.50
C LEU A 740 10.67 24.39 9.55
N GLU A 741 10.85 25.11 10.66
CA GLU A 741 11.62 24.63 11.83
C GLU A 741 10.96 23.38 12.45
N GLU A 742 9.64 23.42 12.68
CA GLU A 742 8.84 22.29 13.14
C GLU A 742 8.96 21.09 12.19
N LEU A 743 8.77 21.33 10.89
CA LEU A 743 8.89 20.32 9.85
C LEU A 743 10.30 19.73 9.76
N LEU A 744 11.34 20.54 9.86
CA LEU A 744 12.73 20.08 9.81
C LEU A 744 13.04 19.19 11.01
N ALA A 745 12.62 19.59 12.22
CA ALA A 745 12.80 18.79 13.43
C ALA A 745 12.09 17.43 13.32
N ALA A 746 10.84 17.42 12.86
CA ALA A 746 10.06 16.20 12.69
C ALA A 746 10.65 15.27 11.60
N THR A 747 11.00 15.81 10.43
CA THR A 747 11.58 15.01 9.33
C THR A 747 12.96 14.46 9.67
N LYS A 748 13.82 15.23 10.37
CA LYS A 748 15.12 14.74 10.86
C LYS A 748 14.97 13.57 11.83
N LYS A 749 14.01 13.65 12.75
CA LYS A 749 13.73 12.58 13.72
C LYS A 749 13.26 11.28 13.04
N VAL A 750 12.50 11.39 11.95
CA VAL A 750 11.92 10.23 11.25
C VAL A 750 12.89 9.62 10.22
N GLN A 751 13.65 10.44 9.49
CA GLN A 751 14.40 10.01 8.30
C GLN A 751 15.92 10.14 8.42
N GLY A 752 16.42 10.84 9.45
CA GLY A 752 17.83 11.17 9.63
C GLY A 752 18.32 12.33 8.77
N ASP A 753 19.41 12.97 9.19
CA ASP A 753 19.91 14.24 8.63
C ASP A 753 20.27 14.21 7.13
N GLY A 754 20.66 13.04 6.60
CA GLY A 754 21.14 12.90 5.22
C GLY A 754 20.07 12.54 4.18
N HIS A 755 18.80 12.43 4.57
CA HIS A 755 17.74 12.03 3.66
C HIS A 755 17.38 13.16 2.68
N PRO A 756 17.16 12.90 1.37
CA PRO A 756 16.88 13.94 0.37
C PRO A 756 15.71 14.87 0.75
N HIS A 757 14.69 14.32 1.40
CA HIS A 757 13.52 15.10 1.83
C HIS A 757 13.87 16.05 2.98
N VAL A 758 14.72 15.63 3.92
CA VAL A 758 15.21 16.49 5.02
C VAL A 758 16.03 17.65 4.44
N LEU A 759 16.93 17.35 3.49
CA LEU A 759 17.70 18.38 2.79
C LEU A 759 16.81 19.36 2.01
N HIS A 760 15.71 18.89 1.42
CA HIS A 760 14.74 19.75 0.74
C HIS A 760 14.03 20.70 1.72
N VAL A 761 13.58 20.19 2.88
CA VAL A 761 12.99 21.02 3.94
C VAL A 761 14.00 22.04 4.47
N GLN A 762 15.25 21.61 4.67
CA GLN A 762 16.34 22.48 5.12
C GLN A 762 16.63 23.59 4.10
N ALA A 763 16.61 23.28 2.81
CA ALA A 763 16.75 24.28 1.75
C ALA A 763 15.59 25.28 1.76
N ASN A 764 14.35 24.81 1.90
CA ASN A 764 13.18 25.69 2.01
C ASN A 764 13.28 26.62 3.23
N LEU A 765 13.74 26.11 4.37
CA LEU A 765 14.01 26.92 5.57
C LEU A 765 15.12 27.94 5.32
N GLY A 766 16.20 27.53 4.65
CA GLY A 766 17.32 28.41 4.29
C GLY A 766 16.87 29.58 3.40
N VAL A 767 16.04 29.32 2.38
CA VAL A 767 15.43 30.37 1.54
C VAL A 767 14.55 31.29 2.37
N ASN A 768 13.69 30.74 3.23
CA ASN A 768 12.79 31.52 4.07
C ASN A 768 13.53 32.43 5.06
N TYR A 769 14.63 31.96 5.67
CA TYR A 769 15.48 32.83 6.49
C TYR A 769 16.12 33.95 5.68
N CYS A 770 16.64 33.65 4.48
CA CYS A 770 17.23 34.66 3.60
C CYS A 770 16.21 35.75 3.20
N ASP A 771 14.98 35.35 2.88
CA ASP A 771 13.90 36.29 2.52
C ASP A 771 13.37 37.06 3.73
N ALA A 772 13.43 36.48 4.93
CA ALA A 772 13.12 37.15 6.20
C ALA A 772 14.21 38.12 6.67
N GLY A 773 15.36 38.18 5.99
CA GLY A 773 16.51 39.03 6.34
C GLY A 773 17.55 38.38 7.24
N TYR A 774 17.33 37.14 7.70
CA TYR A 774 18.29 36.34 8.47
C TYR A 774 19.31 35.67 7.54
N LEU A 775 20.06 36.50 6.80
CA LEU A 775 20.97 36.04 5.74
C LEU A 775 22.07 35.10 6.24
N ARG A 776 22.55 35.28 7.49
CA ARG A 776 23.62 34.42 8.04
C ARG A 776 23.13 32.99 8.24
N GLU A 777 21.97 32.84 8.88
CA GLU A 777 21.32 31.57 9.17
C GLU A 777 20.89 30.87 7.87
N GLY A 778 20.27 31.63 6.96
CA GLY A 778 19.81 31.12 5.67
C GLY A 778 20.96 30.62 4.78
N ILE A 779 22.04 31.41 4.65
CA ILE A 779 23.24 30.99 3.90
C ILE A 779 23.86 29.74 4.51
N ARG A 780 23.97 29.65 5.85
CA ARG A 780 24.52 28.46 6.51
C ARG A 780 23.76 27.20 6.14
N LEU A 781 22.43 27.24 6.19
CA LEU A 781 21.59 26.08 5.82
C LEU A 781 21.72 25.71 4.34
N LEU A 782 21.76 26.70 3.45
CA LEU A 782 21.93 26.47 2.01
C LEU A 782 23.33 25.92 1.67
N GLU A 783 24.38 26.38 2.35
CA GLU A 783 25.75 25.84 2.23
C GLU A 783 25.83 24.37 2.69
N GLU A 784 25.14 24.02 3.80
CA GLU A 784 25.02 22.63 4.26
C GLU A 784 24.30 21.75 3.22
N VAL A 785 23.17 22.21 2.68
CA VAL A 785 22.42 21.45 1.66
C VAL A 785 23.21 21.32 0.35
N HIS A 786 23.92 22.37 -0.09
CA HIS A 786 24.79 22.29 -1.27
C HIS A 786 25.87 21.20 -1.09
N ARG A 787 26.50 21.14 0.10
CA ARG A 787 27.54 20.16 0.41
C ARG A 787 27.01 18.72 0.42
N ASP A 788 25.89 18.50 1.09
CA ASP A 788 25.37 17.14 1.35
C ASP A 788 24.42 16.64 0.24
N GLY A 789 23.83 17.58 -0.51
CA GLY A 789 22.82 17.35 -1.52
C GLY A 789 23.34 17.17 -2.95
N GLY A 790 24.64 17.38 -3.21
CA GLY A 790 25.22 17.37 -4.57
C GLY A 790 25.05 16.06 -5.36
N LYS A 791 24.76 14.94 -4.67
CA LYS A 791 24.44 13.63 -5.28
C LYS A 791 22.98 13.50 -5.76
N TYR A 792 22.10 14.43 -5.39
CA TYR A 792 20.68 14.39 -5.70
C TYR A 792 20.33 15.45 -6.77
N PRO A 793 19.98 15.04 -8.01
CA PRO A 793 19.64 15.98 -9.08
C PRO A 793 18.51 16.96 -8.70
N ASP A 794 17.55 16.52 -7.89
CA ASP A 794 16.39 17.31 -7.47
C ASP A 794 16.72 18.45 -6.49
N LEU A 795 17.95 18.53 -5.99
CA LEU A 795 18.41 19.61 -5.09
C LEU A 795 19.30 20.65 -5.80
N ARG A 796 19.54 20.53 -7.10
CA ARG A 796 20.38 21.48 -7.86
C ARG A 796 19.86 22.92 -7.86
N TRP A 797 18.55 23.12 -7.64
CA TRP A 797 17.95 24.45 -7.55
C TRP A 797 18.50 25.26 -6.36
N VAL A 798 19.06 24.60 -5.34
CA VAL A 798 19.63 25.23 -4.15
C VAL A 798 20.82 26.13 -4.51
N ASP A 799 21.60 25.76 -5.52
CA ASP A 799 22.80 26.50 -5.93
C ASP A 799 22.43 27.93 -6.40
N LEU A 800 21.34 28.06 -7.15
CA LEU A 800 20.83 29.36 -7.58
C LEU A 800 20.36 30.21 -6.39
N GLN A 801 19.69 29.59 -5.42
CA GLN A 801 19.24 30.29 -4.21
C GLN A 801 20.41 30.70 -3.31
N LEU A 802 21.45 29.88 -3.24
CA LEU A 802 22.68 30.18 -2.52
C LEU A 802 23.44 31.35 -3.19
N VAL A 803 23.52 31.39 -4.52
CA VAL A 803 24.07 32.55 -5.25
C VAL A 803 23.26 33.82 -4.96
N LEU A 804 21.92 33.75 -5.02
CA LEU A 804 21.05 34.88 -4.67
C LEU A 804 21.30 35.37 -3.24
N ALA A 805 21.43 34.45 -2.28
CA ALA A 805 21.71 34.76 -0.89
C ALA A 805 23.09 35.42 -0.71
N TYR A 806 24.13 34.92 -1.39
CA TYR A 806 25.46 35.53 -1.37
C TYR A 806 25.46 36.95 -1.95
N VAL A 807 24.77 37.18 -3.07
CA VAL A 807 24.64 38.52 -3.67
C VAL A 807 23.96 39.48 -2.71
N ARG A 808 22.85 39.07 -2.08
CA ARG A 808 22.16 39.88 -1.06
C ARG A 808 23.02 40.18 0.16
N ALA A 809 23.92 39.27 0.53
CA ALA A 809 24.87 39.46 1.62
C ALA A 809 26.15 40.23 1.24
N GLY A 810 26.29 40.66 -0.03
CA GLY A 810 27.51 41.31 -0.53
C GLY A 810 28.74 40.37 -0.60
N ARG A 811 28.51 39.06 -0.66
CA ARG A 811 29.54 37.99 -0.66
C ARG A 811 29.77 37.43 -2.06
N ALA A 812 29.86 38.30 -3.07
CA ALA A 812 29.95 37.92 -4.48
C ALA A 812 31.08 36.92 -4.77
N ALA A 813 32.21 37.00 -4.08
CA ALA A 813 33.35 36.08 -4.25
C ALA A 813 32.97 34.60 -4.01
N GLN A 814 32.03 34.32 -3.11
CA GLN A 814 31.58 32.95 -2.81
C GLN A 814 30.54 32.41 -3.79
N ALA A 815 29.88 33.28 -4.56
CA ALA A 815 28.99 32.87 -5.64
C ALA A 815 29.75 32.38 -6.89
N ARG A 816 31.02 32.77 -7.04
CA ARG A 816 31.86 32.46 -8.21
C ARG A 816 31.90 30.98 -8.62
N PRO A 817 32.22 30.02 -7.73
CA PRO A 817 32.32 28.61 -8.13
C PRO A 817 30.98 28.00 -8.57
N LEU A 818 29.86 28.59 -8.15
CA LEU A 818 28.51 28.11 -8.45
C LEU A 818 27.98 28.66 -9.79
N ALA A 819 28.52 29.77 -10.28
CA ALA A 819 28.00 30.45 -11.47
C ALA A 819 28.09 29.63 -12.78
N PRO A 820 29.22 28.99 -13.15
CA PRO A 820 29.32 28.26 -14.41
C PRO A 820 28.32 27.10 -14.59
N PRO A 821 28.13 26.18 -13.61
CA PRO A 821 27.15 25.09 -13.78
C PRO A 821 25.71 25.60 -13.87
N ILE A 822 25.35 26.64 -13.11
CA ILE A 822 24.01 27.27 -13.16
C ILE A 822 23.75 27.88 -14.55
N GLU A 823 24.74 28.59 -15.10
CA GLU A 823 24.61 29.17 -16.45
C GLU A 823 24.44 28.08 -17.51
N LEU A 824 25.26 27.04 -17.45
CA LEU A 824 25.19 25.91 -18.37
C LEU A 824 23.80 25.26 -18.32
N GLU A 825 23.26 25.01 -17.13
CA GLU A 825 21.94 24.41 -16.97
C GLU A 825 20.83 25.33 -17.52
N ALA A 826 20.89 26.63 -17.20
CA ALA A 826 19.90 27.60 -17.68
C ALA A 826 19.87 27.70 -19.22
N ARG A 827 21.02 27.54 -19.89
CA ARG A 827 21.12 27.55 -21.35
C ARG A 827 20.49 26.33 -22.01
N HIS A 828 20.51 25.17 -21.35
CA HIS A 828 19.94 23.93 -21.88
C HIS A 828 18.45 23.74 -21.52
N LYS A 829 17.89 24.58 -20.66
CA LYS A 829 16.50 24.46 -20.19
C LYS A 829 15.51 24.90 -21.28
N PRO A 830 14.55 24.04 -21.70
CA PRO A 830 13.58 24.40 -22.72
C PRO A 830 12.49 25.34 -22.19
N PRO A 831 12.04 26.34 -22.97
CA PRO A 831 12.58 26.72 -24.28
C PRO A 831 13.93 27.44 -24.17
N PRO A 832 14.93 27.09 -25.01
CA PRO A 832 16.23 27.78 -25.00
C PRO A 832 16.03 29.26 -25.32
N GLY A 833 16.76 30.15 -24.63
CA GLY A 833 16.57 31.60 -24.77
C GLY A 833 15.27 32.13 -24.14
N GLY A 834 14.74 31.45 -23.12
CA GLY A 834 13.60 31.91 -22.31
C GLY A 834 13.92 33.06 -21.35
N LEU A 835 12.88 33.68 -20.78
CA LEU A 835 13.03 34.68 -19.70
C LEU A 835 13.76 34.12 -18.47
N GLY A 836 13.70 32.79 -18.26
CA GLY A 836 14.48 32.11 -17.21
C GLY A 836 15.99 32.25 -17.42
N LEU A 837 16.48 32.11 -18.66
CA LEU A 837 17.88 32.35 -18.98
C LEU A 837 18.24 33.82 -18.75
N ALA A 838 17.38 34.76 -19.18
CA ALA A 838 17.61 36.19 -18.93
C ALA A 838 17.73 36.53 -17.44
N SER A 839 16.88 35.96 -16.58
CA SER A 839 16.98 36.16 -15.13
C SER A 839 18.29 35.64 -14.54
N VAL A 840 18.74 34.45 -14.97
CA VAL A 840 20.03 33.88 -14.54
C VAL A 840 21.21 34.72 -15.04
N LEU A 841 21.22 35.12 -16.31
CA LEU A 841 22.26 35.98 -16.89
C LEU A 841 22.32 37.35 -16.21
N SER A 842 21.17 37.92 -15.84
CA SER A 842 21.13 39.17 -15.07
C SER A 842 21.82 39.03 -13.71
N LEU A 843 21.51 37.95 -12.97
CA LEU A 843 22.11 37.66 -11.67
C LEU A 843 23.62 37.41 -11.77
N LEU A 844 24.04 36.52 -12.67
CA LEU A 844 25.45 36.18 -12.85
C LEU A 844 26.26 37.34 -13.43
N GLY A 845 25.64 38.18 -14.25
CA GLY A 845 26.22 39.43 -14.71
C GLY A 845 26.50 40.40 -13.56
N SER A 846 25.59 40.51 -12.58
CA SER A 846 25.83 41.27 -11.35
C SER A 846 26.95 40.67 -10.49
N VAL A 847 26.97 39.34 -10.32
CA VAL A 847 28.07 38.66 -9.60
C VAL A 847 29.43 38.98 -10.24
N SER A 848 29.50 38.95 -11.56
CA SER A 848 30.73 39.23 -12.32
C SER A 848 31.14 40.71 -12.20
N ALA A 849 30.16 41.62 -12.24
CA ALA A 849 30.39 43.06 -12.05
C ALA A 849 30.94 43.38 -10.66
N ASP A 850 30.38 42.79 -9.60
CA ASP A 850 30.83 42.99 -8.21
C ASP A 850 32.26 42.50 -7.97
N GLN A 851 32.74 41.57 -8.81
CA GLN A 851 34.12 41.06 -8.79
C GLN A 851 35.08 41.85 -9.68
N GLY A 852 34.59 42.83 -10.43
CA GLY A 852 35.38 43.60 -11.40
C GLY A 852 35.64 42.87 -12.73
N GLU A 853 34.93 41.76 -13.00
CA GLU A 853 35.02 41.00 -14.26
C GLU A 853 34.11 41.64 -15.33
N TRP A 854 34.40 42.90 -15.66
CA TRP A 854 33.51 43.75 -16.44
C TRP A 854 33.16 43.23 -17.83
N VAL A 855 34.09 42.54 -18.49
CA VAL A 855 33.89 42.01 -19.86
C VAL A 855 32.86 40.88 -19.86
N ASP A 856 32.97 39.98 -18.88
CA ASP A 856 32.04 38.86 -18.72
C ASP A 856 30.65 39.36 -18.28
N ALA A 857 30.63 40.30 -17.32
CA ALA A 857 29.41 40.97 -16.88
C ALA A 857 28.66 41.65 -18.03
N GLU A 858 29.38 42.34 -18.92
CA GLU A 858 28.81 43.01 -20.08
C GLU A 858 28.21 42.01 -21.07
N ALA A 859 28.95 40.94 -21.40
CA ALA A 859 28.49 39.91 -22.33
C ALA A 859 27.16 39.29 -21.85
N LYS A 860 27.10 38.91 -20.58
CA LYS A 860 25.90 38.35 -19.94
C LYS A 860 24.72 39.32 -19.94
N LEU A 861 24.95 40.59 -19.57
CA LEU A 861 23.88 41.59 -19.51
C LEU A 861 23.37 42.01 -20.88
N ARG A 862 24.22 42.04 -21.92
CA ARG A 862 23.78 42.29 -23.31
C ARG A 862 22.89 41.17 -23.84
N GLU A 863 23.28 39.91 -23.59
CA GLU A 863 22.44 38.76 -23.96
C GLU A 863 21.11 38.77 -23.18
N CYS A 864 21.15 39.01 -21.87
CA CYS A 864 19.95 39.19 -21.04
C CYS A 864 19.03 40.28 -21.60
N LEU A 865 19.59 41.43 -21.97
CA LEU A 865 18.83 42.55 -22.51
C LEU A 865 18.17 42.18 -23.84
N SER A 866 18.90 41.56 -24.75
CA SER A 866 18.37 41.12 -26.05
C SER A 866 17.18 40.16 -25.89
N ILE A 867 17.25 39.21 -24.96
CA ILE A 867 16.13 38.29 -24.67
C ILE A 867 14.92 39.06 -24.14
N ARG A 868 15.12 39.98 -23.19
CA ARG A 868 14.04 40.75 -22.58
C ARG A 868 13.40 41.74 -23.54
N GLU A 869 14.16 42.42 -24.39
CA GLU A 869 13.62 43.31 -25.42
C GLU A 869 12.77 42.55 -26.44
N SER A 870 13.12 41.30 -26.77
CA SER A 870 12.32 40.48 -27.67
C SER A 870 11.02 39.97 -27.06
N LYS A 871 11.01 39.64 -25.75
CA LYS A 871 9.87 38.95 -25.11
C LYS A 871 8.99 39.86 -24.27
N GLU A 872 9.59 40.83 -23.59
CA GLU A 872 8.94 41.74 -22.65
C GLU A 872 9.52 43.17 -22.79
N PRO A 873 9.40 43.80 -23.97
CA PRO A 873 10.01 45.11 -24.23
C PRO A 873 9.50 46.21 -23.28
N ASP A 874 8.26 46.09 -22.80
CA ASP A 874 7.63 47.07 -21.91
C ASP A 874 7.78 46.75 -20.41
N ALA A 875 8.49 45.69 -20.03
CA ALA A 875 8.62 45.32 -18.62
C ALA A 875 9.68 46.17 -17.89
N TRP A 876 9.40 46.56 -16.64
CA TRP A 876 10.35 47.32 -15.81
C TRP A 876 11.70 46.60 -15.66
N THR A 877 11.71 45.26 -15.68
CA THR A 877 12.92 44.43 -15.63
C THR A 877 13.84 44.60 -16.84
N THR A 878 13.29 44.95 -18.01
CA THR A 878 14.05 45.24 -19.23
C THR A 878 14.84 46.53 -19.04
N PHE A 879 14.17 47.57 -18.54
CA PHE A 879 14.81 48.85 -18.19
C PHE A 879 15.79 48.73 -17.00
N ASN A 880 15.51 47.88 -16.02
CA ASN A 880 16.47 47.57 -14.96
C ASN A 880 17.74 46.89 -15.54
N THR A 881 17.58 46.00 -16.51
CA THR A 881 18.71 45.36 -17.20
C THR A 881 19.54 46.39 -17.97
N GLN A 882 18.89 47.36 -18.64
CA GLN A 882 19.58 48.49 -19.27
C GLN A 882 20.38 49.31 -18.23
N SER A 883 19.77 49.65 -17.09
CA SER A 883 20.48 50.35 -16.01
C SER A 883 21.68 49.56 -15.49
N ARG A 884 21.55 48.24 -15.32
CA ARG A 884 22.65 47.36 -14.90
C ARG A 884 23.77 47.32 -15.94
N LEU A 885 23.45 47.18 -17.23
CA LEU A 885 24.41 47.20 -18.33
C LEU A 885 25.16 48.55 -18.38
N GLY A 886 24.43 49.66 -18.23
CA GLY A 886 25.03 50.99 -18.13
C GLY A 886 25.98 51.13 -16.94
N GLY A 887 25.65 50.52 -15.79
CA GLY A 887 26.54 50.44 -14.62
C GLY A 887 27.82 49.65 -14.90
N VAL A 888 27.75 48.56 -15.65
CA VAL A 888 28.93 47.78 -16.06
C VAL A 888 29.81 48.57 -17.04
N LEU A 889 29.21 49.24 -18.02
CA LEU A 889 29.95 50.12 -18.96
C LEU A 889 30.63 51.29 -18.23
N LEU A 890 29.98 51.84 -17.20
CA LEU A 890 30.58 52.82 -16.28
C LEU A 890 31.81 52.25 -15.57
N GLY A 891 31.73 51.02 -15.04
CA GLY A 891 32.88 50.32 -14.45
C GLY A 891 34.06 50.16 -15.42
N ARG A 892 33.76 49.96 -16.71
CA ARG A 892 34.76 49.95 -17.81
C ARG A 892 35.26 51.33 -18.24
N LYS A 893 34.76 52.41 -17.61
CA LYS A 893 35.05 53.82 -17.97
C LYS A 893 34.56 54.22 -19.37
N MET A 894 33.58 53.52 -19.92
CA MET A 894 32.98 53.79 -21.23
C MET A 894 31.81 54.78 -21.11
N TYR A 895 32.08 55.99 -20.61
CA TYR A 895 31.04 56.91 -20.14
C TYR A 895 30.02 57.31 -21.22
N LYS A 896 30.47 57.58 -22.45
CA LYS A 896 29.59 57.93 -23.57
C LYS A 896 28.62 56.81 -23.92
N GLU A 897 29.03 55.56 -23.77
CA GLU A 897 28.21 54.39 -24.09
C GLU A 897 27.30 54.02 -22.92
N ALA A 898 27.74 54.25 -21.68
CA ALA A 898 26.95 54.02 -20.47
C ALA A 898 25.75 54.97 -20.33
N GLU A 899 25.92 56.24 -20.69
CA GLU A 899 24.90 57.30 -20.53
C GLU A 899 23.51 56.95 -21.11
N PRO A 900 23.36 56.53 -22.39
CA PRO A 900 22.04 56.22 -22.94
C PRO A 900 21.34 55.08 -22.19
N PHE A 901 22.05 54.01 -21.85
CA PHE A 901 21.49 52.88 -21.10
C PHE A 901 21.03 53.27 -19.70
N LEU A 902 21.82 54.08 -18.98
CA LEU A 902 21.46 54.55 -17.64
C LEU A 902 20.25 55.47 -17.65
N ARG A 903 20.17 56.41 -18.62
CA ARG A 903 19.05 57.34 -18.74
C ARG A 903 17.77 56.63 -19.19
N GLN A 904 17.84 55.77 -20.20
CA GLN A 904 16.69 54.99 -20.66
C GLN A 904 16.20 54.03 -19.58
N GLY A 905 17.13 53.34 -18.91
CA GLY A 905 16.80 52.43 -17.81
C GLY A 905 16.07 53.12 -16.66
N LEU A 906 16.52 54.30 -16.22
CA LEU A 906 15.82 55.05 -15.18
C LEU A 906 14.45 55.56 -15.66
N ALA A 907 14.38 56.17 -16.85
CA ALA A 907 13.14 56.73 -17.38
C ALA A 907 12.07 55.65 -17.55
N GLY A 908 12.43 54.51 -18.14
CA GLY A 908 11.51 53.40 -18.36
C GLY A 908 11.04 52.74 -17.06
N MET A 909 11.90 52.62 -16.04
CA MET A 909 11.47 52.18 -14.71
C MET A 909 10.54 53.20 -14.04
N LYS A 910 10.84 54.50 -14.07
CA LYS A 910 9.97 55.55 -13.47
C LYS A 910 8.57 55.56 -14.07
N GLU A 911 8.45 55.44 -15.39
CA GLU A 911 7.15 55.38 -16.07
C GLU A 911 6.31 54.16 -15.64
N ARG A 912 6.97 53.10 -15.16
CA ARG A 912 6.33 51.83 -14.74
C ARG A 912 6.32 51.65 -13.22
N GLU A 913 6.66 52.68 -12.44
CA GLU A 913 6.76 52.62 -10.98
C GLU A 913 5.47 52.12 -10.32
N SER A 914 4.31 52.50 -10.85
CA SER A 914 3.00 52.04 -10.37
C SER A 914 2.75 50.54 -10.57
N ARG A 915 3.45 49.91 -11.52
CA ARG A 915 3.40 48.47 -11.81
C ARG A 915 4.52 47.69 -11.12
N MET A 916 5.40 48.36 -10.39
CA MET A 916 6.48 47.73 -9.63
C MET A 916 6.00 47.42 -8.21
N ASP A 917 6.34 46.22 -7.75
CA ASP A 917 6.15 45.84 -6.36
C ASP A 917 6.95 46.77 -5.44
N VAL A 918 6.44 46.99 -4.22
CA VAL A 918 7.09 47.87 -3.23
C VAL A 918 8.54 47.46 -3.00
N GLY A 919 8.80 46.15 -2.98
CA GLY A 919 10.13 45.58 -2.83
C GLY A 919 11.06 45.76 -4.03
N ASP A 920 10.56 46.12 -5.21
CA ASP A 920 11.38 46.34 -6.42
C ASP A 920 11.72 47.80 -6.68
N ARG A 921 10.99 48.73 -6.06
CA ARG A 921 11.20 50.18 -6.24
C ARG A 921 12.59 50.66 -5.83
N PHE A 922 13.30 49.93 -4.97
CA PHE A 922 14.71 50.23 -4.65
C PHE A 922 15.62 50.22 -5.90
N ASN A 923 15.24 49.55 -6.99
CA ASN A 923 16.01 49.58 -8.24
C ASN A 923 16.03 50.99 -8.89
N LEU A 924 15.02 51.83 -8.63
CA LEU A 924 15.01 53.24 -9.06
C LEU A 924 16.12 54.03 -8.38
N LYS A 925 16.29 53.82 -7.08
CA LYS A 925 17.38 54.40 -6.29
C LYS A 925 18.74 53.96 -6.82
N LEU A 926 18.94 52.65 -7.05
CA LEU A 926 20.19 52.14 -7.63
C LEU A 926 20.49 52.73 -9.02
N ALA A 927 19.46 52.94 -9.85
CA ALA A 927 19.63 53.56 -11.16
C ALA A 927 20.02 55.04 -11.06
N LEU A 928 19.44 55.78 -10.12
CA LEU A 928 19.82 57.16 -9.81
C LEU A 928 21.27 57.25 -9.29
N GLU A 929 21.66 56.37 -8.37
CA GLU A 929 23.03 56.28 -7.86
C GLU A 929 24.04 56.03 -8.99
N ARG A 930 23.72 55.14 -9.93
CA ARG A 930 24.57 54.90 -11.11
C ARG A 930 24.69 56.14 -12.01
N LEU A 931 23.62 56.93 -12.20
CA LEU A 931 23.68 58.17 -12.98
C LEU A 931 24.52 59.25 -12.29
N VAL A 932 24.37 59.42 -10.96
CA VAL A 932 25.24 60.32 -10.19
C VAL A 932 26.70 59.90 -10.36
N HIS A 933 27.00 58.62 -10.14
CA HIS A 933 28.35 58.09 -10.27
C HIS A 933 28.91 58.23 -11.69
N LEU A 934 28.09 58.05 -12.73
CA LEU A 934 28.49 58.28 -14.12
C LEU A 934 28.98 59.71 -14.32
N TYR A 935 28.17 60.71 -13.96
CA TYR A 935 28.50 62.10 -14.25
C TYR A 935 29.60 62.65 -13.34
N ASP A 936 29.70 62.18 -12.10
CA ASP A 936 30.84 62.46 -11.22
C ASP A 936 32.14 61.90 -11.83
N ALA A 937 32.15 60.62 -12.23
CA ALA A 937 33.33 59.98 -12.83
C ALA A 937 33.71 60.56 -14.21
N TRP A 938 32.73 61.10 -14.95
CA TRP A 938 32.94 61.76 -16.23
C TRP A 938 33.30 63.25 -16.10
N GLY A 939 33.24 63.83 -14.90
CA GLY A 939 33.57 65.23 -14.65
C GLY A 939 32.49 66.24 -15.07
N LYS A 940 31.25 65.79 -15.27
CA LYS A 940 30.08 66.62 -15.63
C LYS A 940 29.31 67.02 -14.37
N LYS A 941 29.89 67.93 -13.58
CA LYS A 941 29.35 68.37 -12.27
C LYS A 941 27.89 68.87 -12.31
N PRO A 942 27.46 69.72 -13.25
CA PRO A 942 26.08 70.22 -13.28
C PRO A 942 25.04 69.08 -13.40
N GLU A 943 25.33 68.09 -14.23
CA GLU A 943 24.49 66.91 -14.41
C GLU A 943 24.51 66.01 -13.17
N ALA A 944 25.68 65.80 -12.55
CA ALA A 944 25.79 65.04 -11.31
C ALA A 944 24.96 65.67 -10.18
N ASP A 945 25.04 67.00 -10.00
CA ASP A 945 24.27 67.73 -8.99
C ASP A 945 22.76 67.66 -9.23
N ARG A 946 22.33 67.66 -10.50
CA ARG A 946 20.91 67.45 -10.86
C ARG A 946 20.42 66.09 -10.40
N TRP A 947 21.12 65.02 -10.76
CA TRP A 947 20.71 63.66 -10.39
C TRP A 947 20.84 63.40 -8.90
N ARG A 948 21.78 64.05 -8.21
CA ARG A 948 21.91 63.98 -6.75
C ARG A 948 20.69 64.56 -6.04
N LYS A 949 20.14 65.68 -6.52
CA LYS A 949 18.87 66.22 -6.03
C LYS A 949 17.69 65.29 -6.27
N GLU A 950 17.62 64.63 -7.43
CA GLU A 950 16.59 63.62 -7.69
C GLU A 950 16.72 62.41 -6.75
N LEU A 951 17.95 61.95 -6.48
CA LEU A 951 18.23 60.89 -5.53
C LEU A 951 17.84 61.27 -4.08
N GLU A 952 18.09 62.51 -3.66
CA GLU A 952 17.65 63.04 -2.37
C GLU A 952 16.13 63.07 -2.24
N ALA A 953 15.43 63.50 -3.30
CA ALA A 953 13.97 63.50 -3.34
C ALA A 953 13.41 62.07 -3.22
N GLU A 954 13.99 61.10 -3.94
CA GLU A 954 13.61 59.69 -3.87
C GLU A 954 13.80 59.11 -2.47
N ASN A 955 14.94 59.42 -1.82
CA ASN A 955 15.22 58.99 -0.45
C ASN A 955 14.26 59.60 0.59
N ALA A 956 13.68 60.76 0.33
CA ALA A 956 12.70 61.40 1.20
C ALA A 956 11.31 60.75 1.09
N VAL A 957 10.96 60.19 -0.06
CA VAL A 957 9.70 59.47 -0.30
C VAL A 957 9.69 58.11 0.40
N GLY A 958 10.81 57.38 0.38
CA GLY A 958 10.92 56.04 1.00
C GLY A 958 11.00 55.98 2.54
N LYS A 959 10.92 57.12 3.25
CA LYS A 959 10.89 57.21 4.72
C LYS A 959 9.48 57.40 5.31
N LYS A 960 8.45 57.56 4.48
CA LYS A 960 7.03 57.55 4.85
C LYS A 960 6.44 56.18 4.57
#